data_AF-W2NN34-F1
#
_entry.id   AF-W2NN34-F1
#
_cell.length_a   1.000
_cell.length_b   1.000
_cell.length_c   1.000
_cell.angle_alpha   90.00
_cell.angle_beta   90.00
_cell.angle_gamma   90.00
#
_symmetry.space_group_name_H-M   'P 1'
#
loop_
_entity.id
_entity.type
_entity.pdbx_description
1 polymer ?
#
loop_
_entity_poly.entity_id
_entity_poly.type
_entity_poly.pdbx_seq_one_letter_code
_entity_poly.pdbx_strand_id
1 'polypeptide(L)'
;MLSVCHDASASTMSSHAVTAGDVNETADGVRNLVHVTDNAMDIDQSGAASIDEGLYSRQLYVMGREAQLRMGTSNVLIVGLNGLGVEIAKNVILAGVKSVTLHDDTPASKLDLASQFYLTEGDMGKPRAAVSVKKLAELNPYVPVRCYSGEITEEFLLGFRAVVLVNAPLKEAKRINAICHAKSIAFITTEARGVFGSVFCDFGDEFIVSDRDGVEPVSCLISSISNSAPPLVTVNDDTRHGLETGDLVSFREVAGFPFLNDSKPRKVTVTGPFTFTLDIIDEADKKLFEEGQSSTGGYVTQVKQPLVTKFKSLENALAAPGEFLINDFAKLGRSELLHVAFQALDAFQEKHQGNYPKPGCMEDAEEVFTLSCEINKQFAAKKQFSVEGIDDADSKKIIQALAAGAVGVISPMAAFLGGIVGQEALKACSGKFTPIQQFFYFDAVECLPDAVYAGTPDEFAPTGSRYDGQIVVFGRKLQEKINSLNMFLVGAGAIGCEMLKNWAMMGVASSKDGTIHITDMDTIEKSNLNRQFLFRSKDVQQAKSSVAARAIKEMNPDVNVQSYVSRVGAESEDQFNDDFFESLSGVCTALDNVEARLYMDQRCLFYGLPMFESGTLGTKGNTQIVVPHKTENYGASRDPPEKSIPICTLKNFPNAIEHTLQWARDWFEGEFFQAPSDVNRYLEGPAFMKELNEQQNTKIETLERLKSSLVDDRPMSFEDCISWARFKFEELFSNQIKQLLYNFPLDQVRPSLLRLSDFVVTT
;
A
#
# COMPACT_ATOMS: atom_id res chain seq x y z
N MET A 1 12.92 49.92 44.53
CA MET A 1 11.51 50.35 44.46
C MET A 1 11.12 50.41 42.99
N LEU A 2 10.09 49.62 42.62
CA LEU A 2 9.29 49.62 41.37
C LEU A 2 10.06 49.24 40.07
N SER A 3 10.06 47.98 39.59
CA SER A 3 8.99 47.15 39.00
C SER A 3 8.39 47.73 37.71
N VAL A 4 8.72 47.10 36.57
CA VAL A 4 7.75 46.67 35.54
C VAL A 4 8.29 45.38 34.90
N CYS A 5 7.51 44.30 35.01
CA CYS A 5 7.75 42.99 34.41
C CYS A 5 7.49 43.01 32.90
N HIS A 6 8.25 42.23 32.14
CA HIS A 6 7.83 41.66 30.87
C HIS A 6 7.92 40.15 31.00
N ASP A 7 6.78 39.51 31.25
CA ASP A 7 6.58 38.08 31.08
C ASP A 7 6.57 37.78 29.58
N ALA A 8 7.62 37.13 29.09
CA ALA A 8 7.57 36.37 27.86
C ALA A 8 7.08 34.97 28.23
N SER A 9 5.78 34.70 28.03
CA SER A 9 5.24 33.35 28.13
C SER A 9 5.77 32.51 26.97
N ALA A 10 6.85 31.78 27.19
CA ALA A 10 7.19 30.63 26.36
C ALA A 10 6.06 29.60 26.53
N SER A 11 5.30 29.35 25.47
CA SER A 11 4.40 28.21 25.42
C SER A 11 5.27 26.95 25.40
N THR A 12 5.49 26.33 26.56
CA THR A 12 5.97 24.96 26.65
C THR A 12 4.96 24.06 25.92
N MET A 13 5.25 23.67 24.68
CA MET A 13 4.47 22.65 23.98
C MET A 13 4.65 21.32 24.70
N SER A 14 3.55 20.69 25.06
CA SER A 14 3.52 19.62 26.06
C SER A 14 3.94 18.27 25.47
N SER A 15 4.96 17.65 26.06
CA SER A 15 5.17 16.20 25.97
C SER A 15 4.21 15.49 26.92
N HIS A 16 3.56 14.41 26.50
CA HIS A 16 2.65 13.63 27.34
C HIS A 16 3.05 12.15 27.34
N ALA A 17 3.38 11.64 28.53
CA ALA A 17 3.53 10.21 28.75
C ALA A 17 2.12 9.58 28.80
N VAL A 18 1.84 8.63 27.91
CA VAL A 18 0.51 8.00 27.82
C VAL A 18 0.40 6.87 28.85
N THR A 19 -0.58 6.94 29.74
CA THR A 19 -0.89 5.88 30.72
C THR A 19 -2.11 5.08 30.29
N ALA A 20 -2.22 3.83 30.75
CA ALA A 20 -3.39 2.99 30.49
C ALA A 20 -4.72 3.56 31.05
N GLY A 21 -4.65 4.62 31.87
CA GLY A 21 -5.79 5.31 32.48
C GLY A 21 -6.31 6.54 31.73
N ASP A 22 -5.64 6.98 30.65
CA ASP A 22 -6.03 8.19 29.87
C ASP A 22 -7.29 7.98 29.00
N VAL A 23 -8.11 7.00 29.38
CA VAL A 23 -9.24 6.45 28.62
C VAL A 23 -10.42 7.43 28.55
N ASN A 24 -10.42 8.55 29.29
CA ASN A 24 -11.53 9.50 29.29
C ASN A 24 -11.15 10.99 29.43
N GLU A 25 -9.88 11.37 29.44
CA GLU A 25 -9.47 12.78 29.49
C GLU A 25 -8.67 13.13 28.23
N THR A 26 -9.16 14.11 27.48
CA THR A 26 -8.43 14.67 26.34
C THR A 26 -7.18 15.36 26.86
N ALA A 27 -6.02 14.94 26.38
CA ALA A 27 -4.71 15.52 26.67
C ALA A 27 -4.67 17.06 26.53
N ASP A 28 -5.52 17.63 25.68
CA ASP A 28 -5.35 19.02 25.26
C ASP A 28 -6.13 20.06 26.07
N GLY A 29 -6.97 19.67 27.04
CA GLY A 29 -7.75 20.64 27.84
C GLY A 29 -8.69 21.57 27.04
N VAL A 30 -8.78 21.42 25.70
CA VAL A 30 -9.66 22.18 24.84
C VAL A 30 -10.98 21.42 24.71
N ARG A 31 -11.98 21.85 25.49
CA ARG A 31 -13.39 21.56 25.16
C ARG A 31 -13.74 22.26 23.86
N ASN A 32 -13.54 21.61 22.72
CA ASN A 32 -14.35 21.94 21.55
C ASN A 32 -15.76 21.40 21.81
N LEU A 33 -16.60 22.29 22.32
CA LEU A 33 -18.06 22.13 22.38
C LEU A 33 -18.59 21.98 20.94
N VAL A 34 -18.53 20.77 20.41
CA VAL A 34 -19.38 20.37 19.31
C VAL A 34 -20.21 19.23 19.83
N HIS A 35 -21.51 19.47 19.96
CA HIS A 35 -22.50 18.41 20.04
C HIS A 35 -22.37 17.57 18.77
N VAL A 36 -21.50 16.56 18.78
CA VAL A 36 -21.64 15.41 17.90
C VAL A 36 -22.85 14.68 18.46
N THR A 37 -24.03 15.01 17.95
CA THR A 37 -25.17 14.12 18.06
C THR A 37 -24.70 12.74 17.61
N ASP A 38 -25.06 11.69 18.34
CA ASP A 38 -24.99 10.28 17.96
C ASP A 38 -25.83 10.03 16.68
N ASN A 39 -25.53 10.75 15.61
CA ASN A 39 -25.93 10.37 14.28
C ASN A 39 -25.01 9.20 13.96
N ALA A 40 -25.51 8.02 14.32
CA ALA A 40 -25.42 6.86 13.45
C ALA A 40 -25.31 7.39 12.02
N MET A 41 -24.20 7.06 11.35
CA MET A 41 -24.00 7.35 9.93
C MET A 41 -25.36 7.29 9.26
N ASP A 42 -25.76 8.35 8.56
CA ASP A 42 -26.91 8.29 7.65
C ASP A 42 -26.56 7.17 6.67
N ILE A 43 -27.00 5.96 7.02
CA ILE A 43 -27.07 4.83 6.12
C ILE A 43 -28.12 5.31 5.16
N ASP A 44 -27.69 5.86 4.04
CA ASP A 44 -28.58 6.17 2.94
C ASP A 44 -29.27 4.84 2.59
N GLN A 45 -30.48 4.65 3.10
CA GLN A 45 -31.34 3.48 2.84
C GLN A 45 -31.94 3.58 1.43
N SER A 46 -31.19 4.15 0.49
CA SER A 46 -31.54 4.12 -0.93
C SER A 46 -31.04 2.78 -1.48
N GLY A 47 -31.97 1.96 -1.97
CA GLY A 47 -31.77 0.58 -2.40
C GLY A 47 -30.93 0.36 -3.66
N ALA A 48 -29.80 1.06 -3.80
CA ALA A 48 -28.74 0.79 -4.75
C ALA A 48 -27.41 0.77 -3.98
N ALA A 49 -26.54 -0.21 -4.23
CA ALA A 49 -25.23 -0.33 -3.58
C ALA A 49 -24.34 0.88 -3.90
N SER A 50 -24.50 1.98 -3.17
CA SER A 50 -23.66 3.17 -3.25
C SER A 50 -22.40 2.91 -2.42
N ILE A 51 -21.24 3.21 -3.00
CA ILE A 51 -19.96 3.10 -2.31
C ILE A 51 -19.75 4.40 -1.54
N ASP A 52 -19.35 4.31 -0.27
CA ASP A 52 -18.92 5.47 0.52
C ASP A 52 -17.56 5.97 0.02
N GLU A 53 -17.59 6.88 -0.95
CA GLU A 53 -16.36 7.47 -1.53
C GLU A 53 -15.55 8.26 -0.49
N GLY A 54 -16.17 8.72 0.61
CA GLY A 54 -15.46 9.39 1.69
C GLY A 54 -14.58 8.45 2.53
N LEU A 55 -15.01 7.20 2.72
CA LEU A 55 -14.22 6.17 3.39
C LEU A 55 -13.22 5.51 2.44
N TYR A 56 -13.68 5.08 1.25
CA TYR A 56 -12.88 4.29 0.31
C TYR A 56 -12.10 5.12 -0.72
N SER A 57 -12.06 6.46 -0.59
CA SER A 57 -11.43 7.39 -1.55
C SER A 57 -10.10 6.89 -2.12
N ARG A 58 -9.12 6.59 -1.26
CA ARG A 58 -7.78 6.18 -1.71
C ARG A 58 -7.75 4.78 -2.30
N GLN A 59 -8.58 3.86 -1.80
CA GLN A 59 -8.69 2.51 -2.33
C GLN A 59 -9.37 2.49 -3.70
N LEU A 60 -10.33 3.40 -3.96
CA LEU A 60 -11.00 3.49 -5.26
C LEU A 60 -10.05 3.85 -6.40
N TYR A 61 -8.98 4.61 -6.13
CA TYR A 61 -7.94 4.88 -7.12
C TYR A 61 -7.07 3.65 -7.44
N VAL A 62 -7.11 2.62 -6.61
CA VAL A 62 -6.35 1.36 -6.81
C VAL A 62 -7.24 0.28 -7.40
N MET A 63 -8.40 0.05 -6.78
CA MET A 63 -9.32 -1.02 -7.15
C MET A 63 -10.28 -0.60 -8.27
N GLY A 64 -10.67 0.67 -8.32
CA GLY A 64 -11.75 1.14 -9.19
C GLY A 64 -13.14 0.77 -8.67
N ARG A 65 -14.14 1.54 -9.11
CA ARG A 65 -15.54 1.42 -8.66
C ARG A 65 -16.14 0.04 -8.95
N GLU A 66 -15.86 -0.52 -10.12
CA GLU A 66 -16.42 -1.81 -10.55
C GLU A 66 -15.91 -2.97 -9.68
N ALA A 67 -14.61 -3.00 -9.38
CA ALA A 67 -14.02 -4.00 -8.49
C ALA A 67 -14.59 -3.88 -7.07
N GLN A 68 -14.76 -2.65 -6.56
CA GLN A 68 -15.34 -2.39 -5.25
C GLN A 68 -16.78 -2.90 -5.14
N LEU A 69 -17.61 -2.70 -6.18
CA LEU A 69 -18.97 -3.24 -6.22
C LEU A 69 -18.99 -4.77 -6.15
N ARG A 70 -18.09 -5.44 -6.89
CA ARG A 70 -17.96 -6.91 -6.82
C ARG A 70 -17.54 -7.38 -5.43
N MET A 71 -16.56 -6.71 -4.82
CA MET A 71 -16.14 -7.01 -3.44
C MET A 71 -17.30 -6.84 -2.45
N GLY A 72 -18.08 -5.75 -2.55
CA GLY A 72 -19.24 -5.49 -1.71
C GLY A 72 -20.38 -6.51 -1.82
N THR A 73 -20.30 -7.46 -2.75
CA THR A 73 -21.24 -8.59 -2.89
C THR A 73 -20.64 -9.95 -2.51
N SER A 74 -19.35 -10.01 -2.18
CA SER A 74 -18.60 -11.24 -1.93
C SER A 74 -18.42 -11.53 -0.44
N ASN A 75 -18.81 -12.73 0.02
CA ASN A 75 -18.56 -13.20 1.39
C ASN A 75 -17.20 -13.91 1.45
N VAL A 76 -16.42 -13.69 2.52
CA VAL A 76 -15.12 -14.34 2.73
C VAL A 76 -15.12 -15.15 4.02
N LEU A 77 -14.62 -16.38 3.98
CA LEU A 77 -14.37 -17.23 5.15
C LEU A 77 -12.87 -17.22 5.47
N ILE A 78 -12.51 -17.02 6.73
CA ILE A 78 -11.14 -17.11 7.22
C ILE A 78 -11.08 -18.16 8.33
N VAL A 79 -10.31 -19.22 8.09
CA VAL A 79 -10.12 -20.37 8.98
C VAL A 79 -8.74 -20.28 9.63
N GLY A 80 -8.71 -20.19 10.96
CA GLY A 80 -7.50 -19.96 11.76
C GLY A 80 -7.27 -18.47 12.05
N LEU A 81 -7.29 -18.08 13.33
CA LEU A 81 -7.24 -16.69 13.82
C LEU A 81 -6.06 -16.45 14.78
N ASN A 82 -4.90 -17.00 14.44
CA ASN A 82 -3.62 -16.57 15.02
C ASN A 82 -3.18 -15.20 14.44
N GLY A 83 -1.92 -14.80 14.63
CA GLY A 83 -1.40 -13.53 14.09
C GLY A 83 -1.58 -13.34 12.59
N LEU A 84 -1.32 -14.38 11.78
CA LEU A 84 -1.50 -14.32 10.33
C LEU A 84 -2.99 -14.20 9.97
N GLY A 85 -3.85 -14.99 10.62
CA GLY A 85 -5.29 -14.96 10.36
C GLY A 85 -5.96 -13.62 10.69
N VAL A 86 -5.59 -13.01 11.82
CA VAL A 86 -6.15 -11.70 12.21
C VAL A 86 -5.67 -10.58 11.28
N GLU A 87 -4.44 -10.66 10.75
CA GLU A 87 -3.92 -9.71 9.77
C GLU A 87 -4.69 -9.78 8.45
N ILE A 88 -4.92 -10.99 7.93
CA ILE A 88 -5.73 -11.22 6.72
C ILE A 88 -7.14 -10.68 6.94
N ALA A 89 -7.77 -11.02 8.07
CA ALA A 89 -9.11 -10.55 8.40
C ALA A 89 -9.18 -9.02 8.46
N LYS A 90 -8.23 -8.37 9.13
CA LYS A 90 -8.15 -6.90 9.17
C LYS A 90 -8.14 -6.31 7.76
N ASN A 91 -7.26 -6.79 6.88
CA ASN A 91 -7.13 -6.23 5.52
C ASN A 91 -8.40 -6.45 4.69
N VAL A 92 -8.99 -7.65 4.73
CA VAL A 92 -10.22 -7.97 4.00
C VAL A 92 -11.42 -7.15 4.51
N ILE A 93 -11.53 -6.93 5.82
CA ILE A 93 -12.60 -6.12 6.42
C ILE A 93 -12.45 -4.65 6.01
N LEU A 94 -11.25 -4.08 6.13
CA LEU A 94 -10.97 -2.69 5.74
C LEU A 94 -11.23 -2.45 4.25
N ALA A 95 -11.01 -3.47 3.41
CA ALA A 95 -11.26 -3.39 1.98
C ALA A 95 -12.76 -3.31 1.60
N GLY A 96 -13.68 -3.65 2.49
CA GLY A 96 -15.12 -3.50 2.22
C GLY A 96 -15.73 -4.63 1.39
N VAL A 97 -15.47 -5.89 1.78
CA VAL A 97 -16.21 -7.05 1.24
C VAL A 97 -17.64 -7.12 1.82
N LYS A 98 -18.51 -7.99 1.30
CA LYS A 98 -19.89 -8.09 1.79
C LYS A 98 -19.98 -8.51 3.25
N SER A 99 -19.21 -9.51 3.65
CA SER A 99 -19.11 -9.98 5.04
C SER A 99 -17.89 -10.87 5.21
N VAL A 100 -17.42 -10.96 6.46
CA VAL A 100 -16.34 -11.87 6.85
C VAL A 100 -16.84 -12.83 7.92
N THR A 101 -16.64 -14.12 7.71
CA THR A 101 -16.87 -15.15 8.72
C THR A 101 -15.54 -15.69 9.22
N LEU A 102 -15.37 -15.72 10.53
CA LEU A 102 -14.19 -16.23 11.22
C LEU A 102 -14.50 -17.63 11.75
N HIS A 103 -13.55 -18.55 11.60
CA HIS A 103 -13.62 -19.89 12.19
C HIS A 103 -12.28 -20.21 12.86
N ASP A 104 -12.28 -20.29 14.19
CA ASP A 104 -11.14 -20.78 14.97
C ASP A 104 -11.59 -21.08 16.42
N ASP A 105 -11.87 -22.36 16.68
CA ASP A 105 -12.21 -22.86 18.02
C ASP A 105 -10.96 -23.16 18.86
N THR A 106 -9.75 -22.94 18.32
CA THR A 106 -8.50 -23.14 19.06
C THR A 106 -8.42 -22.17 20.23
N PRO A 107 -8.08 -22.64 21.44
CA PRO A 107 -7.85 -21.77 22.59
C PRO A 107 -6.67 -20.80 22.35
N ALA A 108 -6.87 -19.54 22.70
CA ALA A 108 -5.80 -18.53 22.71
C ALA A 108 -4.67 -18.94 23.66
N SER A 109 -3.43 -18.79 23.21
CA SER A 109 -2.22 -19.16 23.93
C SER A 109 -1.20 -18.01 23.93
N LYS A 110 -0.17 -18.11 24.77
CA LYS A 110 0.90 -17.10 24.84
C LYS A 110 1.72 -17.00 23.56
N LEU A 111 1.81 -18.08 22.78
CA LEU A 111 2.45 -18.06 21.46
C LEU A 111 1.71 -17.12 20.50
N ASP A 112 0.39 -17.00 20.64
CA ASP A 112 -0.43 -16.17 19.76
C ASP A 112 -0.21 -14.67 19.99
N LEU A 113 0.11 -14.26 21.22
CA LEU A 113 0.25 -12.83 21.60
C LEU A 113 1.46 -12.12 20.97
N ALA A 114 2.39 -12.86 20.37
CA ALA A 114 3.56 -12.32 19.68
C ALA A 114 3.22 -11.74 18.28
N SER A 115 2.00 -11.96 17.80
CA SER A 115 1.55 -11.46 16.48
C SER A 115 0.04 -11.18 16.40
N GLN A 116 -0.78 -11.73 17.31
CA GLN A 116 -2.22 -11.51 17.34
C GLN A 116 -2.57 -10.29 18.20
N PHE A 117 -2.64 -9.13 17.55
CA PHE A 117 -2.80 -7.81 18.18
C PHE A 117 -4.18 -7.51 18.80
N TYR A 118 -5.14 -8.43 18.72
CA TYR A 118 -6.46 -8.32 19.34
C TYR A 118 -6.68 -9.24 20.54
N LEU A 119 -5.83 -10.25 20.73
CA LEU A 119 -5.84 -11.06 21.95
C LEU A 119 -5.13 -10.32 23.09
N THR A 120 -5.65 -10.51 24.30
CA THR A 120 -5.02 -10.02 25.54
C THR A 120 -4.64 -11.20 26.44
N GLU A 121 -3.82 -10.96 27.46
CA GLU A 121 -3.53 -12.01 28.46
C GLU A 121 -4.79 -12.52 29.18
N GLY A 122 -5.84 -11.69 29.27
CA GLY A 122 -7.13 -12.07 29.84
C GLY A 122 -7.97 -13.02 28.97
N ASP A 123 -7.51 -13.33 27.76
CA ASP A 123 -8.22 -14.17 26.79
C ASP A 123 -7.66 -15.59 26.67
N MET A 124 -6.59 -15.90 27.40
CA MET A 124 -5.98 -17.23 27.40
C MET A 124 -7.01 -18.34 27.66
N GLY A 125 -6.97 -19.38 26.83
CA GLY A 125 -7.90 -20.52 26.91
C GLY A 125 -9.25 -20.31 26.21
N LYS A 126 -9.60 -19.09 25.79
CA LYS A 126 -10.85 -18.82 25.05
C LYS A 126 -10.66 -19.04 23.54
N PRO A 127 -11.70 -19.39 22.77
CA PRO A 127 -11.61 -19.51 21.32
C PRO A 127 -11.17 -18.20 20.65
N ARG A 128 -10.11 -18.25 19.83
CA ARG A 128 -9.50 -17.05 19.21
C ARG A 128 -10.48 -16.25 18.36
N ALA A 129 -11.32 -16.92 17.56
CA ALA A 129 -12.30 -16.25 16.70
C ALA A 129 -13.39 -15.55 17.52
N ALA A 130 -13.91 -16.20 18.57
CA ALA A 130 -14.96 -15.65 19.41
C ALA A 130 -14.52 -14.40 20.19
N VAL A 131 -13.25 -14.34 20.60
CA VAL A 131 -12.68 -13.15 21.27
C VAL A 131 -12.42 -12.01 20.29
N SER A 132 -11.97 -12.33 19.07
CA SER A 132 -11.51 -11.32 18.10
C SER A 132 -12.65 -10.69 17.29
N VAL A 133 -13.80 -11.36 17.17
CA VAL A 133 -14.92 -10.96 16.30
C VAL A 133 -15.37 -9.52 16.53
N LYS A 134 -15.48 -9.08 17.79
CA LYS A 134 -15.96 -7.74 18.12
C LYS A 134 -14.97 -6.65 17.69
N LYS A 135 -13.68 -6.84 18.01
CA LYS A 135 -12.62 -5.88 17.64
C LYS A 135 -12.44 -5.78 16.12
N LEU A 136 -12.60 -6.89 15.41
CA LEU A 136 -12.58 -6.93 13.94
C LEU A 136 -13.80 -6.23 13.33
N ALA A 137 -15.00 -6.41 13.89
CA ALA A 137 -16.22 -5.75 13.43
C ALA A 137 -16.16 -4.22 13.55
N GLU A 138 -15.38 -3.68 14.50
CA GLU A 138 -15.21 -2.24 14.70
C GLU A 138 -14.37 -1.56 13.61
N LEU A 139 -13.65 -2.32 12.77
CA LEU A 139 -12.79 -1.77 11.71
C LEU A 139 -13.60 -1.13 10.58
N ASN A 140 -14.73 -1.73 10.21
CA ASN A 140 -15.52 -1.28 9.07
C ASN A 140 -17.03 -1.52 9.32
N PRO A 141 -17.82 -0.45 9.51
CA PRO A 141 -19.26 -0.59 9.79
C PRO A 141 -20.04 -1.19 8.62
N TYR A 142 -19.50 -1.17 7.40
CA TYR A 142 -20.13 -1.76 6.22
C TYR A 142 -19.89 -3.26 6.07
N VAL A 143 -19.02 -3.86 6.87
CA VAL A 143 -18.64 -5.28 6.77
C VAL A 143 -19.02 -6.02 8.04
N PRO A 144 -20.17 -6.73 8.06
CA PRO A 144 -20.53 -7.60 9.17
C PRO A 144 -19.48 -8.70 9.35
N VAL A 145 -18.97 -8.83 10.58
CA VAL A 145 -18.05 -9.89 10.97
C VAL A 145 -18.77 -10.88 11.87
N ARG A 146 -18.70 -12.17 11.54
CA ARG A 146 -19.37 -13.25 12.27
C ARG A 146 -18.37 -14.32 12.70
N CYS A 147 -18.71 -15.04 13.76
CA CYS A 147 -17.99 -16.23 14.18
C CYS A 147 -18.83 -17.46 13.85
N TYR A 148 -18.18 -18.50 13.34
CA TYR A 148 -18.74 -19.83 13.17
C TYR A 148 -17.86 -20.82 13.92
N SER A 149 -18.49 -21.76 14.62
CA SER A 149 -17.83 -22.82 15.40
C SER A 149 -18.37 -24.17 14.97
N GLY A 150 -17.54 -25.21 15.04
CA GLY A 150 -17.90 -26.57 14.62
C GLY A 150 -17.37 -26.95 13.23
N GLU A 151 -17.98 -27.96 12.62
CA GLU A 151 -17.46 -28.58 11.38
C GLU A 151 -17.68 -27.69 10.15
N ILE A 152 -16.67 -27.63 9.28
CA ILE A 152 -16.73 -26.99 7.97
C ILE A 152 -17.25 -28.01 6.94
N THR A 153 -18.55 -27.93 6.63
CA THR A 153 -19.21 -28.78 5.64
C THR A 153 -19.22 -28.17 4.24
N GLU A 154 -19.53 -28.96 3.22
CA GLU A 154 -19.69 -28.47 1.84
C GLU A 154 -20.79 -27.41 1.75
N GLU A 155 -21.94 -27.63 2.39
CA GLU A 155 -23.08 -26.70 2.38
C GLU A 155 -22.73 -25.34 2.98
N PHE A 156 -21.88 -25.34 4.02
CA PHE A 156 -21.39 -24.12 4.62
C PHE A 156 -20.47 -23.35 3.66
N LEU A 157 -19.57 -24.06 2.96
CA LEU A 157 -18.62 -23.45 2.02
C LEU A 157 -19.30 -22.78 0.82
N LEU A 158 -20.45 -23.29 0.36
CA LEU A 158 -21.22 -22.71 -0.74
C LEU A 158 -21.67 -21.26 -0.50
N GLY A 159 -21.66 -20.78 0.75
CA GLY A 159 -22.00 -19.40 1.11
C GLY A 159 -20.91 -18.36 0.80
N PHE A 160 -19.71 -18.79 0.40
CA PHE A 160 -18.53 -17.94 0.28
C PHE A 160 -18.02 -17.81 -1.15
N ARG A 161 -17.48 -16.63 -1.47
CA ARG A 161 -16.77 -16.40 -2.73
C ARG A 161 -15.31 -16.83 -2.62
N ALA A 162 -14.71 -16.56 -1.46
CA ALA A 162 -13.33 -16.91 -1.15
C ALA A 162 -13.22 -17.55 0.24
N VAL A 163 -12.36 -18.56 0.35
CA VAL A 163 -12.07 -19.30 1.58
C VAL A 163 -10.56 -19.26 1.80
N VAL A 164 -10.14 -18.74 2.95
CA VAL A 164 -8.74 -18.64 3.35
C VAL A 164 -8.46 -19.58 4.52
N LEU A 165 -7.52 -20.50 4.36
CA LEU A 165 -7.03 -21.39 5.40
C LEU A 165 -5.66 -20.92 5.89
N VAL A 166 -5.52 -20.78 7.20
CA VAL A 166 -4.29 -20.29 7.84
C VAL A 166 -3.75 -21.37 8.75
N ASN A 167 -2.51 -21.81 8.50
CA ASN A 167 -1.81 -22.81 9.31
C ASN A 167 -2.61 -24.12 9.52
N ALA A 168 -3.43 -24.51 8.55
CA ALA A 168 -4.27 -25.69 8.63
C ALA A 168 -3.47 -26.96 8.30
N PRO A 169 -3.73 -28.11 8.97
CA PRO A 169 -3.09 -29.36 8.60
C PRO A 169 -3.34 -29.71 7.12
N LEU A 170 -2.30 -30.17 6.41
CA LEU A 170 -2.36 -30.45 4.97
C LEU A 170 -3.54 -31.33 4.55
N LYS A 171 -3.89 -32.34 5.36
CA LYS A 171 -5.03 -33.22 5.12
C LYS A 171 -6.36 -32.44 5.03
N GLU A 172 -6.54 -31.47 5.92
CA GLU A 172 -7.75 -30.65 5.97
C GLU A 172 -7.75 -29.60 4.84
N ALA A 173 -6.59 -29.01 4.56
CA ALA A 173 -6.44 -28.11 3.41
C ALA A 173 -6.81 -28.79 2.08
N LYS A 174 -6.35 -30.04 1.87
CA LYS A 174 -6.72 -30.85 0.70
C LYS A 174 -8.21 -31.15 0.64
N ARG A 175 -8.84 -31.49 1.76
CA ARG A 175 -10.29 -31.75 1.86
C ARG A 175 -11.10 -30.52 1.45
N ILE A 176 -10.81 -29.36 2.05
CA ILE A 176 -11.54 -28.11 1.77
C ILE A 176 -11.24 -27.62 0.34
N ASN A 177 -10.00 -27.68 -0.11
CA ASN A 177 -9.65 -27.32 -1.49
C ASN A 177 -10.41 -28.15 -2.53
N ALA A 178 -10.50 -29.48 -2.35
CA ALA A 178 -11.21 -30.34 -3.29
C ALA A 178 -12.68 -29.93 -3.45
N ILE A 179 -13.34 -29.56 -2.35
CA ILE A 179 -14.71 -29.02 -2.37
C ILE A 179 -14.75 -27.66 -3.08
N CYS A 180 -13.85 -26.74 -2.70
CA CYS A 180 -13.83 -25.38 -3.25
C CYS A 180 -13.60 -25.39 -4.77
N HIS A 181 -12.60 -26.15 -5.23
CA HIS A 181 -12.26 -26.31 -6.64
C HIS A 181 -13.44 -26.84 -7.45
N ALA A 182 -14.09 -27.91 -6.97
CA ALA A 182 -15.25 -28.52 -7.63
C ALA A 182 -16.49 -27.60 -7.68
N LYS A 183 -16.58 -26.61 -6.80
CA LYS A 183 -17.70 -25.65 -6.73
C LYS A 183 -17.36 -24.25 -7.22
N SER A 184 -16.17 -24.06 -7.79
CA SER A 184 -15.67 -22.75 -8.25
C SER A 184 -15.67 -21.67 -7.15
N ILE A 185 -15.35 -22.10 -5.92
CA ILE A 185 -15.08 -21.22 -4.78
C ILE A 185 -13.57 -20.96 -4.78
N ALA A 186 -13.17 -19.69 -4.68
CA ALA A 186 -11.75 -19.36 -4.62
C ALA A 186 -11.17 -19.85 -3.29
N PHE A 187 -10.07 -20.59 -3.37
CA PHE A 187 -9.38 -21.17 -2.22
C PHE A 187 -7.98 -20.58 -2.10
N ILE A 188 -7.62 -20.20 -0.88
CA ILE A 188 -6.26 -19.77 -0.53
C ILE A 188 -5.86 -20.54 0.72
N THR A 189 -4.66 -21.15 0.73
CA THR A 189 -4.05 -21.65 1.96
C THR A 189 -2.71 -20.97 2.17
N THR A 190 -2.40 -20.64 3.41
CA THR A 190 -1.17 -19.93 3.76
C THR A 190 -0.64 -20.37 5.11
N GLU A 191 0.69 -20.36 5.23
CA GLU A 191 1.35 -20.64 6.49
C GLU A 191 2.48 -19.69 6.80
N ALA A 192 2.60 -19.30 8.08
CA ALA A 192 3.75 -18.60 8.64
C ALA A 192 4.46 -19.51 9.65
N ARG A 193 5.76 -19.72 9.45
CA ARG A 193 6.64 -20.60 10.25
C ARG A 193 7.93 -19.86 10.56
N GLY A 194 7.96 -19.11 11.65
CA GLY A 194 9.06 -18.23 12.02
C GLY A 194 9.34 -17.20 10.92
N VAL A 195 10.53 -17.28 10.31
CA VAL A 195 10.95 -16.41 9.20
C VAL A 195 10.59 -16.96 7.81
N PHE A 196 9.77 -18.02 7.73
CA PHE A 196 9.32 -18.63 6.49
C PHE A 196 7.83 -18.42 6.26
N GLY A 197 7.45 -18.34 4.99
CA GLY A 197 6.08 -18.17 4.54
C GLY A 197 5.74 -19.02 3.33
N SER A 198 4.50 -19.49 3.27
CA SER A 198 3.94 -20.13 2.08
C SER A 198 2.54 -19.59 1.78
N VAL A 199 2.23 -19.45 0.50
CA VAL A 199 0.90 -19.12 -0.02
C VAL A 199 0.61 -20.01 -1.21
N PHE A 200 -0.59 -20.58 -1.24
CA PHE A 200 -1.14 -21.28 -2.39
C PHE A 200 -2.51 -20.72 -2.75
N CYS A 201 -2.74 -20.45 -4.03
CA CYS A 201 -4.02 -19.99 -4.56
C CYS A 201 -4.60 -20.98 -5.58
N ASP A 202 -5.90 -21.23 -5.48
CA ASP A 202 -6.69 -22.00 -6.44
C ASP A 202 -8.05 -21.32 -6.65
N PHE A 203 -8.20 -20.61 -7.77
CA PHE A 203 -9.44 -19.91 -8.11
C PHE A 203 -10.31 -20.68 -9.12
N GLY A 204 -10.08 -21.99 -9.24
CA GLY A 204 -10.83 -22.91 -10.10
C GLY A 204 -10.29 -23.05 -11.53
N ASP A 205 -10.96 -23.88 -12.32
CA ASP A 205 -10.55 -24.24 -13.68
C ASP A 205 -10.49 -23.04 -14.64
N GLU A 206 -11.35 -22.05 -14.44
CA GLU A 206 -11.43 -20.84 -15.26
C GLU A 206 -11.74 -19.62 -14.39
N PHE A 207 -10.73 -18.78 -14.15
CA PHE A 207 -10.86 -17.52 -13.45
C PHE A 207 -10.57 -16.35 -14.40
N ILE A 208 -11.49 -15.38 -14.46
CA ILE A 208 -11.39 -14.23 -15.36
C ILE A 208 -10.81 -13.04 -14.60
N VAL A 209 -9.64 -12.57 -15.05
CA VAL A 209 -9.01 -11.34 -14.60
C VAL A 209 -9.35 -10.24 -15.61
N SER A 210 -10.15 -9.25 -15.22
CA SER A 210 -10.57 -8.14 -16.09
C SER A 210 -9.44 -7.15 -16.36
N ASP A 211 -8.51 -7.02 -15.41
CA ASP A 211 -7.39 -6.09 -15.47
C ASP A 211 -6.18 -6.74 -14.79
N ARG A 212 -5.10 -6.93 -15.54
CA ARG A 212 -3.98 -7.80 -15.18
C ARG A 212 -2.95 -7.10 -14.29
N ASP A 213 -2.75 -5.81 -14.50
CA ASP A 213 -1.65 -5.02 -13.94
C ASP A 213 -2.12 -3.78 -13.18
N GLY A 214 -3.38 -3.35 -13.35
CA GLY A 214 -3.92 -2.11 -12.79
C GLY A 214 -3.26 -0.85 -13.32
N VAL A 215 -2.56 -0.95 -14.45
CA VAL A 215 -2.00 0.20 -15.14
C VAL A 215 -3.05 0.74 -16.08
N GLU A 216 -3.31 2.05 -16.01
CA GLU A 216 -4.23 2.73 -16.90
C GLU A 216 -3.89 2.46 -18.38
N PRO A 217 -4.90 2.24 -19.24
CA PRO A 217 -4.66 2.01 -20.66
C PRO A 217 -3.89 3.18 -21.28
N VAL A 218 -2.80 2.88 -21.98
CA VAL A 218 -1.98 3.93 -22.57
C VAL A 218 -2.76 4.62 -23.69
N SER A 219 -2.78 5.96 -23.68
CA SER A 219 -3.37 6.78 -24.74
C SER A 219 -2.33 7.74 -25.31
N CYS A 220 -2.24 7.81 -26.63
CA CYS A 220 -1.25 8.61 -27.34
C CYS A 220 -1.87 9.40 -28.48
N LEU A 221 -1.35 10.60 -28.72
CA LEU A 221 -1.66 11.37 -29.92
C LEU A 221 -0.91 10.82 -31.13
N ILE A 222 -1.62 10.62 -32.23
CA ILE A 222 -1.07 10.10 -33.48
C ILE A 222 -0.50 11.25 -34.30
N SER A 223 0.77 11.11 -34.69
CA SER A 223 1.42 12.02 -35.63
C SER A 223 1.07 11.66 -37.07
N SER A 224 1.20 10.37 -37.43
CA SER A 224 0.81 9.89 -38.75
C SER A 224 0.51 8.39 -38.80
N ILE A 225 -0.29 7.98 -39.77
CA ILE A 225 -0.46 6.57 -40.16
C ILE A 225 -0.08 6.43 -41.65
N SER A 226 0.79 5.47 -41.98
CA SER A 226 1.18 5.20 -43.36
C SER A 226 0.12 4.39 -44.12
N ASN A 227 -0.01 4.67 -45.41
CA ASN A 227 -0.80 3.89 -46.37
C ASN A 227 -0.01 2.66 -46.86
N SER A 228 0.41 1.81 -45.93
CA SER A 228 1.12 0.56 -46.22
C SER A 228 0.42 -0.63 -45.56
N ALA A 229 0.78 -1.84 -45.99
CA ALA A 229 0.33 -3.08 -45.38
C ALA A 229 1.56 -3.93 -44.96
N PRO A 230 1.89 -4.01 -43.65
CA PRO A 230 1.16 -3.43 -42.53
C PRO A 230 1.32 -1.88 -42.44
N PRO A 231 0.34 -1.17 -41.88
CA PRO A 231 0.42 0.27 -41.69
C PRO A 231 1.34 0.58 -40.51
N LEU A 232 2.19 1.58 -40.67
CA LEU A 232 3.05 2.12 -39.63
C LEU A 232 2.34 3.31 -38.97
N VAL A 233 2.06 3.18 -37.67
CA VAL A 233 1.57 4.25 -36.83
C VAL A 233 2.76 4.93 -36.16
N THR A 234 2.83 6.25 -36.25
CA THR A 234 3.81 7.09 -35.57
C THR A 234 3.06 7.98 -34.59
N VAL A 235 3.43 7.94 -33.31
CA VAL A 235 2.86 8.82 -32.26
C VAL A 235 3.68 10.10 -32.14
N ASN A 236 3.15 11.10 -31.44
CA ASN A 236 3.88 12.33 -31.14
C ASN A 236 5.16 12.04 -30.32
N ASP A 237 6.24 12.77 -30.61
CA ASP A 237 7.57 12.60 -30.02
C ASP A 237 7.66 13.06 -28.55
N ASP A 238 6.65 13.81 -28.06
CA ASP A 238 6.60 14.33 -26.69
C ASP A 238 6.58 13.21 -25.64
N THR A 239 6.00 12.05 -25.97
CA THR A 239 5.92 10.89 -25.07
C THR A 239 5.97 9.57 -25.85
N ARG A 240 6.81 8.63 -25.38
CA ARG A 240 6.85 7.25 -25.91
C ARG A 240 5.48 6.57 -25.77
N HIS A 241 5.13 5.69 -26.69
CA HIS A 241 3.80 5.06 -26.67
C HIS A 241 3.60 4.00 -25.57
N GLY A 242 4.66 3.47 -24.97
CA GLY A 242 4.55 2.50 -23.86
C GLY A 242 3.92 1.14 -24.16
N LEU A 243 3.32 0.95 -25.35
CA LEU A 243 2.77 -0.32 -25.82
C LEU A 243 3.82 -1.43 -25.96
N GLU A 244 3.38 -2.68 -25.82
CA GLU A 244 4.15 -3.90 -26.05
C GLU A 244 3.62 -4.67 -27.27
N THR A 245 4.49 -5.47 -27.90
CA THR A 245 4.07 -6.33 -29.02
C THR A 245 3.04 -7.36 -28.55
N GLY A 246 1.87 -7.34 -29.16
CA GLY A 246 0.73 -8.18 -28.77
C GLY A 246 -0.42 -7.41 -28.13
N ASP A 247 -0.19 -6.15 -27.71
CA ASP A 247 -1.26 -5.28 -27.23
C ASP A 247 -2.33 -5.05 -28.30
N LEU A 248 -3.54 -4.79 -27.83
CA LEU A 248 -4.64 -4.35 -28.68
C LEU A 248 -4.89 -2.86 -28.47
N VAL A 249 -5.23 -2.15 -29.54
CA VAL A 249 -5.53 -0.71 -29.51
C VAL A 249 -6.80 -0.36 -30.27
N SER A 250 -7.50 0.67 -29.83
CA SER A 250 -8.59 1.33 -30.53
C SER A 250 -8.18 2.76 -30.94
N PHE A 251 -8.92 3.32 -31.89
CA PHE A 251 -8.63 4.63 -32.49
C PHE A 251 -9.83 5.56 -32.33
N ARG A 252 -9.57 6.87 -32.26
CA ARG A 252 -10.58 7.92 -32.40
C ARG A 252 -10.01 9.12 -33.14
N GLU A 253 -10.88 9.89 -33.78
CA GLU A 253 -10.53 11.14 -34.48
C GLU A 253 -9.47 10.96 -35.58
N VAL A 254 -9.37 9.77 -36.18
CA VAL A 254 -8.46 9.49 -37.31
C VAL A 254 -9.16 9.82 -38.62
N ALA A 255 -8.72 10.90 -39.29
CA ALA A 255 -9.41 11.44 -40.47
C ALA A 255 -9.10 10.68 -41.78
N GLY A 256 -7.85 10.32 -42.05
CA GLY A 256 -7.49 9.65 -43.33
C GLY A 256 -7.71 8.14 -43.35
N PHE A 257 -8.04 7.54 -42.19
CA PHE A 257 -8.49 6.16 -42.07
C PHE A 257 -9.77 6.09 -41.21
N PRO A 258 -10.92 6.64 -41.67
CA PRO A 258 -12.12 6.78 -40.83
C PRO A 258 -12.63 5.47 -40.25
N PHE A 259 -12.46 4.36 -40.97
CA PHE A 259 -12.89 3.04 -40.54
C PHE A 259 -12.22 2.58 -39.23
N LEU A 260 -11.04 3.12 -38.89
CA LEU A 260 -10.35 2.77 -37.65
C LEU A 260 -11.13 3.23 -36.41
N ASN A 261 -11.86 4.35 -36.50
CA ASN A 261 -12.58 4.94 -35.38
C ASN A 261 -13.71 4.04 -34.85
N ASP A 262 -14.29 3.21 -35.72
CA ASP A 262 -15.37 2.26 -35.39
C ASP A 262 -14.91 0.79 -35.49
N SER A 263 -13.60 0.57 -35.68
CA SER A 263 -13.06 -0.79 -35.87
C SER A 263 -12.91 -1.54 -34.54
N LYS A 264 -12.91 -2.87 -34.64
CA LYS A 264 -12.49 -3.73 -33.52
C LYS A 264 -11.03 -3.44 -33.16
N PRO A 265 -10.63 -3.65 -31.88
CA PRO A 265 -9.26 -3.42 -31.46
C PRO A 265 -8.24 -4.15 -32.33
N ARG A 266 -7.16 -3.45 -32.66
CA ARG A 266 -6.10 -3.91 -33.58
C ARG A 266 -4.88 -4.34 -32.82
N LYS A 267 -4.27 -5.45 -33.22
CA LYS A 267 -3.05 -5.97 -32.60
C LYS A 267 -1.84 -5.17 -33.07
N VAL A 268 -0.98 -4.87 -32.11
CA VAL A 268 0.21 -4.03 -32.29
C VAL A 268 1.46 -4.89 -32.36
N THR A 269 2.35 -4.54 -33.29
CA THR A 269 3.74 -5.00 -33.31
C THR A 269 4.66 -3.78 -33.18
N VAL A 270 5.38 -3.68 -32.05
CA VAL A 270 6.23 -2.54 -31.74
C VAL A 270 7.47 -2.53 -32.64
N THR A 271 7.75 -1.40 -33.30
CA THR A 271 8.92 -1.23 -34.18
C THR A 271 9.95 -0.25 -33.61
N GLY A 272 9.57 0.58 -32.65
CA GLY A 272 10.42 1.52 -31.95
C GLY A 272 9.67 2.15 -30.76
N PRO A 273 10.24 3.14 -30.07
CA PRO A 273 9.58 3.79 -28.93
C PRO A 273 8.44 4.76 -29.31
N PHE A 274 8.38 5.17 -30.58
CA PHE A 274 7.39 6.12 -31.13
C PHE A 274 6.61 5.53 -32.31
N THR A 275 6.89 4.28 -32.67
CA THR A 275 6.34 3.67 -33.88
C THR A 275 5.98 2.21 -33.66
N PHE A 276 4.88 1.80 -34.27
CA PHE A 276 4.43 0.42 -34.28
C PHE A 276 3.58 0.13 -35.52
N THR A 277 3.42 -1.14 -35.86
CA THR A 277 2.56 -1.58 -36.96
C THR A 277 1.28 -2.25 -36.47
N LEU A 278 0.24 -2.24 -37.31
CA LEU A 278 -1.02 -2.95 -37.03
C LEU A 278 -1.12 -4.24 -37.84
N ASP A 279 -1.69 -5.27 -37.22
CA ASP A 279 -2.03 -6.51 -37.92
C ASP A 279 -3.20 -6.28 -38.90
N ILE A 280 -3.03 -6.77 -40.13
CA ILE A 280 -4.07 -6.80 -41.16
C ILE A 280 -5.02 -7.98 -40.89
N ILE A 281 -6.34 -7.73 -40.87
CA ILE A 281 -7.33 -8.77 -40.58
C ILE A 281 -7.60 -9.66 -41.79
N ASP A 282 -7.78 -9.05 -42.97
CA ASP A 282 -8.07 -9.74 -44.22
C ASP A 282 -7.69 -8.89 -45.45
N GLU A 283 -7.93 -9.40 -46.66
CA GLU A 283 -7.64 -8.69 -47.91
C GLU A 283 -8.50 -7.45 -48.14
N ALA A 284 -9.69 -7.35 -47.52
CA ALA A 284 -10.51 -6.14 -47.61
C ALA A 284 -9.93 -5.03 -46.71
N ASP A 285 -9.50 -5.39 -45.50
CA ASP A 285 -8.80 -4.52 -44.56
C ASP A 285 -7.49 -3.98 -45.14
N LYS A 286 -6.74 -4.85 -45.83
CA LYS A 286 -5.53 -4.44 -46.56
C LYS A 286 -5.81 -3.32 -47.56
N LYS A 287 -6.86 -3.46 -48.37
CA LYS A 287 -7.24 -2.43 -49.35
C LYS A 287 -7.63 -1.11 -48.69
N LEU A 288 -8.30 -1.15 -47.54
CA LEU A 288 -8.65 0.07 -46.79
C LEU A 288 -7.41 0.87 -46.36
N PHE A 289 -6.30 0.20 -46.05
CA PHE A 289 -5.04 0.88 -45.74
C PHE A 289 -4.30 1.38 -47.00
N GLU A 290 -4.31 0.61 -48.09
CA GLU A 290 -3.67 0.99 -49.35
C GLU A 290 -4.40 2.16 -50.05
N GLU A 291 -5.73 2.21 -49.96
CA GLU A 291 -6.59 3.26 -50.52
C GLU A 291 -6.74 4.48 -49.60
N GLY A 292 -6.29 4.37 -48.34
CA GLY A 292 -6.37 5.43 -47.34
C GLY A 292 -5.44 6.61 -47.63
N GLN A 293 -5.72 7.74 -46.99
CA GLN A 293 -4.88 8.93 -47.09
C GLN A 293 -4.03 9.06 -45.83
N SER A 294 -2.74 9.40 -46.00
CA SER A 294 -1.90 9.72 -44.85
C SER A 294 -2.54 10.87 -44.07
N SER A 295 -2.81 10.61 -42.80
CA SER A 295 -3.53 11.52 -41.91
C SER A 295 -2.66 11.91 -40.75
N THR A 296 -2.82 13.16 -40.31
CA THR A 296 -2.23 13.67 -39.08
C THR A 296 -3.32 13.81 -38.04
N GLY A 297 -2.97 13.63 -36.76
CA GLY A 297 -3.93 13.71 -35.65
C GLY A 297 -4.75 12.43 -35.44
N GLY A 298 -5.53 12.46 -34.36
CA GLY A 298 -6.25 11.31 -33.82
C GLY A 298 -5.55 10.72 -32.59
N TYR A 299 -6.25 9.84 -31.88
CA TYR A 299 -5.72 9.16 -30.69
C TYR A 299 -5.73 7.65 -30.89
N VAL A 300 -4.71 7.00 -30.35
CA VAL A 300 -4.66 5.56 -30.16
C VAL A 300 -4.75 5.27 -28.66
N THR A 301 -5.58 4.31 -28.25
CA THR A 301 -5.74 3.91 -26.85
C THR A 301 -5.66 2.40 -26.70
N GLN A 302 -4.86 1.92 -25.75
CA GLN A 302 -4.74 0.50 -25.43
C GLN A 302 -6.09 -0.05 -24.96
N VAL A 303 -6.39 -1.29 -25.34
CA VAL A 303 -7.58 -2.04 -24.90
C VAL A 303 -7.11 -3.25 -24.12
N LYS A 304 -7.21 -3.19 -22.80
CA LYS A 304 -6.84 -4.29 -21.90
C LYS A 304 -7.76 -5.49 -22.15
N GLN A 305 -7.16 -6.65 -22.40
CA GLN A 305 -7.89 -7.90 -22.58
C GLN A 305 -8.02 -8.66 -21.26
N PRO A 306 -9.21 -9.21 -20.96
CA PRO A 306 -9.33 -10.16 -19.87
C PRO A 306 -8.32 -11.31 -20.00
N LEU A 307 -7.78 -11.78 -18.89
CA LEU A 307 -6.98 -13.00 -18.82
C LEU A 307 -7.84 -14.11 -18.22
N VAL A 308 -7.89 -15.27 -18.88
CA VAL A 308 -8.43 -16.47 -18.27
C VAL A 308 -7.26 -17.26 -17.68
N THR A 309 -7.20 -17.32 -16.36
CA THR A 309 -6.21 -18.12 -15.61
C THR A 309 -6.82 -19.45 -15.21
N LYS A 310 -6.03 -20.53 -15.24
CA LYS A 310 -6.47 -21.88 -14.88
C LYS A 310 -5.68 -22.38 -13.68
N PHE A 311 -6.40 -22.80 -12.64
CA PHE A 311 -5.80 -23.31 -11.43
C PHE A 311 -5.88 -24.84 -11.35
N LYS A 312 -4.92 -25.44 -10.65
CA LYS A 312 -4.93 -26.86 -10.32
C LYS A 312 -5.44 -26.96 -8.89
N SER A 313 -6.14 -28.05 -8.57
CA SER A 313 -6.39 -28.38 -7.16
C SER A 313 -5.07 -28.55 -6.40
N LEU A 314 -5.09 -28.30 -5.10
CA LEU A 314 -3.94 -28.40 -4.20
C LEU A 314 -3.25 -29.77 -4.30
N GLU A 315 -4.02 -30.86 -4.36
CA GLU A 315 -3.48 -32.23 -4.52
C GLU A 315 -2.62 -32.36 -5.79
N ASN A 316 -3.14 -31.87 -6.92
CA ASN A 316 -2.46 -31.95 -8.21
C ASN A 316 -1.29 -30.96 -8.29
N ALA A 317 -1.44 -29.79 -7.68
CA ALA A 317 -0.41 -28.77 -7.64
C ALA A 317 0.78 -29.19 -6.77
N LEU A 318 0.57 -29.89 -5.65
CA LEU A 318 1.66 -30.41 -4.82
C LEU A 318 2.52 -31.46 -5.56
N ALA A 319 1.89 -32.30 -6.39
CA ALA A 319 2.62 -33.28 -7.19
C ALA A 319 3.33 -32.66 -8.41
N ALA A 320 2.75 -31.60 -8.97
CA ALA A 320 3.22 -30.93 -10.19
C ALA A 320 3.00 -29.41 -10.10
N PRO A 321 3.83 -28.69 -9.32
CA PRO A 321 3.63 -27.28 -8.97
C PRO A 321 3.75 -26.32 -10.16
N GLY A 322 4.35 -26.75 -11.27
CA GLY A 322 4.59 -25.90 -12.43
C GLY A 322 5.73 -24.93 -12.14
N GLU A 323 5.57 -23.68 -12.58
CA GLU A 323 6.55 -22.62 -12.31
C GLU A 323 6.29 -21.98 -10.94
N PHE A 324 7.38 -21.71 -10.22
CA PHE A 324 7.32 -20.99 -8.95
C PHE A 324 7.49 -19.50 -9.16
N LEU A 325 6.77 -18.70 -8.36
CA LEU A 325 6.96 -17.25 -8.36
C LEU A 325 8.28 -16.90 -7.64
N ILE A 326 9.28 -16.50 -8.43
CA ILE A 326 10.57 -16.02 -7.91
C ILE A 326 10.34 -14.65 -7.27
N ASN A 327 10.64 -14.55 -5.98
CA ASN A 327 10.52 -13.33 -5.18
C ASN A 327 11.88 -12.74 -4.78
N ASP A 328 12.94 -13.55 -4.80
CA ASP A 328 14.31 -13.12 -4.62
C ASP A 328 15.21 -13.80 -5.66
N PHE A 329 15.72 -13.03 -6.60
CA PHE A 329 16.59 -13.53 -7.67
C PHE A 329 17.98 -13.95 -7.17
N ALA A 330 18.37 -13.61 -5.94
CA ALA A 330 19.57 -14.13 -5.30
C ALA A 330 19.37 -15.54 -4.72
N LYS A 331 18.11 -15.99 -4.55
CA LYS A 331 17.73 -17.27 -3.94
C LYS A 331 17.12 -18.24 -4.98
N LEU A 332 17.71 -18.35 -6.18
CA LEU A 332 17.25 -19.32 -7.19
C LEU A 332 17.26 -20.76 -6.64
N GLY A 333 16.20 -21.53 -6.91
CA GLY A 333 16.04 -22.88 -6.36
C GLY A 333 15.45 -22.93 -4.94
N ARG A 334 15.31 -21.79 -4.25
CA ARG A 334 14.80 -21.75 -2.88
C ARG A 334 13.33 -22.12 -2.79
N SER A 335 12.50 -21.70 -3.74
CA SER A 335 11.06 -22.01 -3.73
C SER A 335 10.82 -23.51 -3.91
N GLU A 336 11.61 -24.13 -4.78
CA GLU A 336 11.66 -25.56 -5.07
C GLU A 336 12.03 -26.36 -3.81
N LEU A 337 13.09 -25.93 -3.11
CA LEU A 337 13.51 -26.53 -1.83
C LEU A 337 12.40 -26.40 -0.78
N LEU A 338 11.85 -25.20 -0.60
CA LEU A 338 10.82 -24.93 0.40
C LEU A 338 9.54 -25.72 0.12
N HIS A 339 9.18 -25.92 -1.15
CA HIS A 339 8.05 -26.75 -1.53
C HIS A 339 8.14 -28.19 -0.98
N VAL A 340 9.33 -28.78 -0.96
CA VAL A 340 9.56 -30.10 -0.35
C VAL A 340 9.67 -29.99 1.18
N ALA A 341 10.35 -28.96 1.68
CA ALA A 341 10.57 -28.77 3.11
C ALA A 341 9.28 -28.55 3.91
N PHE A 342 8.31 -27.80 3.38
CA PHE A 342 6.99 -27.64 3.99
C PHE A 342 6.21 -28.97 4.02
N GLN A 343 6.27 -29.77 2.95
CA GLN A 343 5.66 -31.10 2.94
C GLN A 343 6.34 -32.07 3.93
N ALA A 344 7.65 -31.93 4.15
CA ALA A 344 8.35 -32.67 5.20
C ALA A 344 7.94 -32.23 6.60
N LEU A 345 7.66 -30.94 6.79
CA LEU A 345 7.12 -30.41 8.04
C LEU A 345 5.71 -30.96 8.31
N ASP A 346 4.86 -31.06 7.28
CA ASP A 346 3.55 -31.71 7.38
C ASP A 346 3.67 -33.19 7.76
N ALA A 347 4.60 -33.92 7.13
CA ALA A 347 4.86 -35.33 7.45
C ALA A 347 5.38 -35.50 8.88
N PHE A 348 6.21 -34.58 9.37
CA PHE A 348 6.64 -34.54 10.76
C PHE A 348 5.43 -34.37 11.70
N GLN A 349 4.55 -33.41 11.43
CA GLN A 349 3.35 -33.21 12.24
C GLN A 349 2.46 -34.47 12.27
N GLU A 350 2.25 -35.12 11.13
CA GLU A 350 1.44 -36.35 11.08
C GLU A 350 2.06 -37.45 11.94
N LYS A 351 3.39 -37.62 11.89
CA LYS A 351 4.12 -38.61 12.70
C LYS A 351 4.11 -38.28 14.19
N HIS A 352 4.09 -36.99 14.54
CA HIS A 352 4.20 -36.48 15.91
C HIS A 352 2.87 -35.94 16.47
N GLN A 353 1.74 -36.52 16.05
CA GLN A 353 0.40 -36.24 16.61
C GLN A 353 -0.02 -34.76 16.50
N GLY A 354 0.36 -34.10 15.40
CA GLY A 354 0.07 -32.69 15.12
C GLY A 354 1.11 -31.70 15.67
N ASN A 355 2.14 -32.16 16.38
CA ASN A 355 3.14 -31.27 16.96
C ASN A 355 4.21 -30.89 15.92
N TYR A 356 4.63 -29.62 15.95
CA TYR A 356 5.80 -29.13 15.21
C TYR A 356 7.11 -29.53 15.92
N PRO A 357 8.25 -29.47 15.19
CA PRO A 357 9.58 -29.59 15.79
C PRO A 357 9.75 -28.64 16.98
N LYS A 358 10.42 -29.11 18.04
CA LYS A 358 10.68 -28.28 19.21
C LYS A 358 11.67 -27.15 18.85
N PRO A 359 11.46 -25.93 19.36
CA PRO A 359 12.35 -24.80 19.09
C PRO A 359 13.80 -25.11 19.45
N GLY A 360 14.71 -24.86 18.50
CA GLY A 360 16.15 -25.10 18.67
C GLY A 360 16.57 -26.57 18.83
N CYS A 361 15.66 -27.55 18.67
CA CYS A 361 15.98 -28.98 18.77
C CYS A 361 16.63 -29.48 17.48
N MET A 362 17.93 -29.83 17.54
CA MET A 362 18.66 -30.35 16.38
C MET A 362 18.21 -31.74 15.95
N GLU A 363 17.72 -32.57 16.88
CA GLU A 363 17.22 -33.91 16.57
C GLU A 363 15.95 -33.83 15.71
N ASP A 364 14.98 -33.03 16.14
CA ASP A 364 13.74 -32.80 15.36
C ASP A 364 14.05 -32.15 14.01
N ALA A 365 15.01 -31.21 13.97
CA ALA A 365 15.44 -30.57 12.73
C ALA A 365 16.12 -31.55 11.76
N GLU A 366 16.93 -32.49 12.26
CA GLU A 366 17.52 -33.56 11.47
C GLU A 366 16.46 -34.53 10.94
N GLU A 367 15.41 -34.78 11.72
CA GLU A 367 14.27 -35.60 11.28
C GLU A 367 13.53 -34.94 10.11
N VAL A 368 13.24 -33.63 10.19
CA VAL A 368 12.60 -32.89 9.08
C VAL A 368 13.48 -32.90 7.82
N PHE A 369 14.80 -32.76 7.98
CA PHE A 369 15.75 -32.90 6.87
C PHE A 369 15.70 -34.31 6.24
N THR A 370 15.70 -35.34 7.08
CA THR A 370 15.60 -36.74 6.63
C THR A 370 14.30 -36.99 5.86
N LEU A 371 13.17 -36.52 6.41
CA LEU A 371 11.86 -36.59 5.75
C LEU A 371 11.86 -35.85 4.40
N SER A 372 12.51 -34.68 4.31
CA SER A 372 12.64 -33.94 3.05
C SER A 372 13.37 -34.76 1.99
N CYS A 373 14.50 -35.37 2.35
CA CYS A 373 15.25 -36.25 1.48
C CYS A 373 14.45 -37.49 1.02
N GLU A 374 13.68 -38.10 1.93
CA GLU A 374 12.82 -39.25 1.64
C GLU A 374 11.67 -38.88 0.68
N ILE A 375 10.96 -37.80 0.95
CA ILE A 375 9.87 -37.29 0.12
C ILE A 375 10.38 -36.97 -1.29
N ASN A 376 11.53 -36.29 -1.39
CA ASN A 376 12.11 -35.96 -2.69
C ASN A 376 12.47 -37.20 -3.52
N LYS A 377 13.03 -38.23 -2.88
CA LYS A 377 13.30 -39.53 -3.53
C LYS A 377 12.02 -40.21 -3.99
N GLN A 378 10.95 -40.15 -3.19
CA GLN A 378 9.65 -40.70 -3.58
C GLN A 378 9.05 -39.97 -4.77
N PHE A 379 9.13 -38.65 -4.82
CA PHE A 379 8.67 -37.86 -5.96
C PHE A 379 9.46 -38.18 -7.22
N ALA A 380 10.79 -38.24 -7.14
CA ALA A 380 11.64 -38.65 -8.26
C ALA A 380 11.26 -40.06 -8.78
N ALA A 381 11.04 -41.02 -7.88
CA ALA A 381 10.62 -42.38 -8.25
C ALA A 381 9.25 -42.42 -8.95
N LYS A 382 8.33 -41.52 -8.57
CA LYS A 382 7.01 -41.35 -9.20
C LYS A 382 7.02 -40.46 -10.45
N LYS A 383 8.18 -39.94 -10.87
CA LYS A 383 8.32 -38.92 -11.93
C LYS A 383 7.48 -37.67 -11.66
N GLN A 384 7.35 -37.33 -10.38
CA GLN A 384 6.77 -36.07 -9.90
C GLN A 384 7.88 -35.03 -9.74
N PHE A 385 7.52 -33.82 -9.33
CA PHE A 385 8.48 -32.76 -9.07
C PHE A 385 9.49 -33.15 -7.98
N SER A 386 10.79 -33.04 -8.28
CA SER A 386 11.88 -33.31 -7.34
C SER A 386 12.97 -32.27 -7.50
N VAL A 387 13.66 -31.97 -6.40
CA VAL A 387 14.75 -31.01 -6.28
C VAL A 387 16.09 -31.72 -6.39
N GLU A 388 16.96 -31.26 -7.29
CA GLU A 388 18.35 -31.70 -7.34
C GLU A 388 19.13 -31.07 -6.17
N GLY A 389 20.03 -31.83 -5.54
CA GLY A 389 20.86 -31.31 -4.43
C GLY A 389 20.15 -31.13 -3.08
N ILE A 390 18.97 -31.74 -2.87
CA ILE A 390 18.25 -31.59 -1.59
C ILE A 390 19.05 -32.02 -0.35
N ASP A 391 20.04 -32.88 -0.54
CA ASP A 391 20.91 -33.44 0.51
C ASP A 391 22.23 -32.65 0.69
N ASP A 392 22.40 -31.53 0.00
CA ASP A 392 23.56 -30.65 0.19
C ASP A 392 23.51 -29.87 1.52
N ALA A 393 24.65 -29.29 1.88
CA ALA A 393 24.82 -28.62 3.17
C ALA A 393 23.98 -27.34 3.30
N ASP A 394 23.76 -26.62 2.20
CA ASP A 394 23.00 -25.37 2.18
C ASP A 394 21.50 -25.64 2.30
N SER A 395 20.99 -26.64 1.57
CA SER A 395 19.63 -27.16 1.67
C SER A 395 19.34 -27.65 3.08
N LYS A 396 20.27 -28.44 3.65
CA LYS A 396 20.17 -28.90 5.03
C LYS A 396 20.06 -27.74 6.02
N LYS A 397 20.92 -26.73 5.92
CA LYS A 397 20.89 -25.55 6.80
C LYS A 397 19.54 -24.84 6.76
N ILE A 398 18.93 -24.73 5.59
CA ILE A 398 17.67 -24.01 5.39
C ILE A 398 16.48 -24.83 5.90
N ILE A 399 16.47 -26.14 5.64
CA ILE A 399 15.44 -27.05 6.19
C ILE A 399 15.51 -27.07 7.72
N GLN A 400 16.72 -27.10 8.30
CA GLN A 400 16.89 -27.04 9.76
C GLN A 400 16.41 -25.71 10.34
N ALA A 401 16.64 -24.59 9.65
CA ALA A 401 16.12 -23.29 10.07
C ALA A 401 14.58 -23.24 10.05
N LEU A 402 13.94 -23.81 9.01
CA LEU A 402 12.48 -23.95 8.95
C LEU A 402 11.97 -24.76 10.13
N ALA A 403 12.57 -25.93 10.40
CA ALA A 403 12.19 -26.77 11.52
C ALA A 403 12.34 -26.05 12.87
N ALA A 404 13.47 -25.38 13.10
CA ALA A 404 13.76 -24.71 14.36
C ALA A 404 12.77 -23.59 14.71
N GLY A 405 12.25 -22.88 13.70
CA GLY A 405 11.28 -21.79 13.88
C GLY A 405 9.81 -22.18 13.66
N ALA A 406 9.51 -23.45 13.37
CA ALA A 406 8.20 -23.89 12.86
C ALA A 406 7.01 -23.55 13.76
N VAL A 407 7.23 -23.54 15.08
CA VAL A 407 6.20 -23.23 16.09
C VAL A 407 5.83 -21.73 16.11
N GLY A 408 6.77 -20.86 15.75
CA GLY A 408 6.63 -19.42 15.92
C GLY A 408 5.81 -18.77 14.80
N VAL A 409 4.98 -17.79 15.17
CA VAL A 409 4.35 -16.86 14.22
C VAL A 409 4.69 -15.45 14.66
N ILE A 410 5.60 -14.81 13.94
CA ILE A 410 6.13 -13.49 14.28
C ILE A 410 5.33 -12.38 13.59
N SER A 411 5.15 -11.23 14.25
CA SER A 411 4.36 -10.12 13.73
C SER A 411 4.80 -9.63 12.34
N PRO A 412 6.11 -9.49 12.02
CA PRO A 412 6.52 -9.05 10.69
C PRO A 412 6.12 -10.02 9.57
N MET A 413 6.25 -11.34 9.79
CA MET A 413 5.85 -12.34 8.81
C MET A 413 4.33 -12.41 8.66
N ALA A 414 3.60 -12.28 9.77
CA ALA A 414 2.14 -12.17 9.75
C ALA A 414 1.68 -10.95 8.96
N ALA A 415 2.30 -9.78 9.16
CA ALA A 415 2.03 -8.56 8.41
C ALA A 415 2.30 -8.71 6.91
N PHE A 416 3.48 -9.24 6.55
CA PHE A 416 3.90 -9.44 5.16
C PHE A 416 2.96 -10.39 4.40
N LEU A 417 2.79 -11.62 4.91
CA LEU A 417 1.91 -12.60 4.28
C LEU A 417 0.44 -12.20 4.38
N GLY A 418 0.02 -11.60 5.49
CA GLY A 418 -1.36 -11.17 5.68
C GLY A 418 -1.77 -10.04 4.74
N GLY A 419 -0.84 -9.16 4.37
CA GLY A 419 -1.03 -8.20 3.28
C GLY A 419 -1.18 -8.88 1.92
N ILE A 420 -0.27 -9.82 1.58
CA ILE A 420 -0.31 -10.57 0.31
C ILE A 420 -1.61 -11.38 0.20
N VAL A 421 -1.93 -12.20 1.20
CA VAL A 421 -3.11 -13.08 1.19
C VAL A 421 -4.40 -12.28 1.28
N GLY A 422 -4.40 -11.17 2.04
CA GLY A 422 -5.48 -10.21 2.01
C GLY A 422 -5.74 -9.71 0.59
N GLN A 423 -4.69 -9.31 -0.13
CA GLN A 423 -4.80 -8.89 -1.53
C GLN A 423 -5.27 -10.04 -2.44
N GLU A 424 -4.77 -11.26 -2.30
CA GLU A 424 -5.24 -12.42 -3.08
C GLU A 424 -6.75 -12.70 -2.86
N ALA A 425 -7.24 -12.53 -1.63
CA ALA A 425 -8.69 -12.63 -1.36
C ALA A 425 -9.47 -11.52 -2.09
N LEU A 426 -8.93 -10.30 -2.18
CA LEU A 426 -9.55 -9.22 -2.97
C LEU A 426 -9.50 -9.52 -4.47
N LYS A 427 -8.41 -10.10 -4.99
CA LYS A 427 -8.32 -10.55 -6.39
C LYS A 427 -9.41 -11.58 -6.67
N ALA A 428 -9.57 -12.59 -5.84
CA ALA A 428 -10.63 -13.60 -5.95
C ALA A 428 -12.06 -13.01 -5.97
N CYS A 429 -12.30 -11.99 -5.14
CA CYS A 429 -13.60 -11.32 -5.04
C CYS A 429 -13.87 -10.32 -6.17
N SER A 430 -12.81 -9.77 -6.77
CA SER A 430 -12.93 -8.66 -7.73
C SER A 430 -12.56 -9.00 -9.17
N GLY A 431 -11.83 -10.08 -9.44
CA GLY A 431 -11.27 -10.35 -10.77
C GLY A 431 -10.30 -9.25 -11.26
N LYS A 432 -9.78 -8.41 -10.37
CA LYS A 432 -8.77 -7.38 -10.70
C LYS A 432 -7.41 -7.82 -10.16
N PHE A 433 -6.37 -7.52 -10.93
CA PHE A 433 -4.98 -7.95 -10.78
C PHE A 433 -4.75 -9.45 -11.02
N THR A 434 -3.58 -9.76 -11.54
CA THR A 434 -3.15 -11.14 -11.75
C THR A 434 -2.90 -11.83 -10.40
N PRO A 435 -3.56 -12.95 -10.11
CA PRO A 435 -3.36 -13.72 -8.88
C PRO A 435 -2.03 -14.48 -8.86
N ILE A 436 -1.59 -14.89 -7.68
CA ILE A 436 -0.47 -15.84 -7.54
C ILE A 436 -0.87 -17.16 -8.20
N GLN A 437 -0.07 -17.66 -9.14
CA GLN A 437 -0.32 -18.90 -9.86
C GLN A 437 0.91 -19.82 -9.79
N GLN A 438 1.02 -20.76 -8.84
CA GLN A 438 0.06 -21.04 -7.75
C GLN A 438 0.70 -21.04 -6.37
N PHE A 439 2.00 -21.30 -6.29
CA PHE A 439 2.75 -21.26 -5.04
C PHE A 439 3.64 -20.04 -4.96
N PHE A 440 3.66 -19.43 -3.77
CA PHE A 440 4.60 -18.42 -3.37
C PHE A 440 5.26 -18.87 -2.07
N TYR A 441 6.59 -18.97 -2.07
CA TYR A 441 7.40 -19.30 -0.90
C TYR A 441 8.33 -18.15 -0.60
N PHE A 442 8.43 -17.78 0.66
CA PHE A 442 9.29 -16.69 1.12
C PHE A 442 10.08 -17.13 2.34
N ASP A 443 11.31 -16.63 2.44
CA ASP A 443 12.10 -16.73 3.67
C ASP A 443 12.94 -15.47 3.90
N ALA A 444 13.14 -15.16 5.18
CA ALA A 444 14.06 -14.14 5.66
C ALA A 444 15.08 -14.76 6.63
N VAL A 445 15.73 -15.86 6.23
CA VAL A 445 16.72 -16.57 7.07
C VAL A 445 17.88 -15.70 7.53
N GLU A 446 18.16 -14.62 6.80
CA GLU A 446 19.16 -13.60 7.14
C GLU A 446 18.85 -12.89 8.47
N CYS A 447 17.60 -12.96 8.94
CA CYS A 447 17.18 -12.42 10.23
C CYS A 447 17.44 -13.36 11.42
N LEU A 448 17.76 -14.64 11.17
CA LEU A 448 17.97 -15.62 12.25
C LEU A 448 19.34 -15.43 12.91
N PRO A 449 19.43 -15.56 14.25
CA PRO A 449 20.72 -15.58 14.92
C PRO A 449 21.45 -16.91 14.67
N ASP A 450 22.78 -16.86 14.62
CA ASP A 450 23.62 -18.06 14.48
C ASP A 450 23.35 -19.13 15.54
N ALA A 451 22.83 -18.74 16.71
CA ALA A 451 22.45 -19.63 17.81
C ALA A 451 21.44 -20.70 17.38
N VAL A 452 20.62 -20.45 16.35
CA VAL A 452 19.68 -21.43 15.77
C VAL A 452 20.40 -22.68 15.30
N TYR A 453 21.63 -22.54 14.80
CA TYR A 453 22.44 -23.65 14.28
C TYR A 453 23.40 -24.24 15.31
N ALA A 454 23.43 -23.70 16.54
CA ALA A 454 24.41 -24.06 17.56
C ALA A 454 23.93 -25.14 18.55
N GLY A 455 22.71 -25.66 18.39
CA GLY A 455 22.13 -26.67 19.30
C GLY A 455 21.91 -26.14 20.71
N THR A 456 21.30 -24.95 20.82
CA THR A 456 21.05 -24.26 22.10
C THR A 456 19.55 -24.16 22.42
N PRO A 457 18.82 -25.28 22.63
CA PRO A 457 17.36 -25.28 22.77
C PRO A 457 16.86 -24.41 23.93
N ASP A 458 17.64 -24.28 25.02
CA ASP A 458 17.28 -23.42 26.15
C ASP A 458 17.18 -21.93 25.77
N GLU A 459 17.90 -21.46 24.75
CA GLU A 459 17.83 -20.07 24.28
C GLU A 459 16.46 -19.76 23.66
N PHE A 460 15.81 -20.77 23.06
CA PHE A 460 14.56 -20.68 22.31
C PHE A 460 13.35 -21.26 23.07
N ALA A 461 13.55 -21.77 24.27
CA ALA A 461 12.47 -22.33 25.08
C ALA A 461 11.43 -21.25 25.45
N PRO A 462 10.11 -21.56 25.36
CA PRO A 462 9.07 -20.66 25.84
C PRO A 462 9.28 -20.28 27.31
N THR A 463 9.04 -19.01 27.62
CA THR A 463 9.25 -18.43 28.96
C THR A 463 7.95 -18.24 29.73
N GLY A 464 6.81 -18.47 29.08
CA GLY A 464 5.51 -18.05 29.58
C GLY A 464 5.32 -16.54 29.43
N SER A 465 5.98 -15.88 28.48
CA SER A 465 5.76 -14.46 28.17
C SER A 465 4.84 -14.32 26.96
N ARG A 466 4.25 -13.13 26.76
CA ARG A 466 3.53 -12.81 25.52
C ARG A 466 4.41 -12.84 24.26
N TYR A 467 5.74 -12.81 24.44
CA TYR A 467 6.71 -12.82 23.36
C TYR A 467 7.18 -14.23 23.00
N ASP A 468 6.58 -15.28 23.59
CA ASP A 468 7.03 -16.66 23.35
C ASP A 468 7.00 -17.04 21.86
N GLY A 469 6.02 -16.56 21.09
CA GLY A 469 5.97 -16.79 19.63
C GLY A 469 7.13 -16.16 18.85
N GLN A 470 7.81 -15.17 19.41
CA GLN A 470 9.03 -14.54 18.88
C GLN A 470 10.31 -15.16 19.46
N ILE A 471 10.31 -15.49 20.76
CA ILE A 471 11.45 -16.11 21.45
C ILE A 471 11.77 -17.49 20.86
N VAL A 472 10.77 -18.28 20.48
CA VAL A 472 11.00 -19.58 19.84
C VAL A 472 11.70 -19.50 18.48
N VAL A 473 11.79 -18.30 17.89
CA VAL A 473 12.45 -18.04 16.60
C VAL A 473 13.80 -17.36 16.78
N PHE A 474 13.85 -16.31 17.60
CA PHE A 474 15.02 -15.44 17.73
C PHE A 474 15.81 -15.59 19.05
N GLY A 475 15.24 -16.29 20.03
CA GLY A 475 15.86 -16.47 21.34
C GLY A 475 15.64 -15.32 22.31
N ARG A 476 15.85 -15.61 23.60
CA ARG A 476 15.66 -14.68 24.71
C ARG A 476 16.59 -13.47 24.65
N LYS A 477 17.85 -13.66 24.25
CA LYS A 477 18.85 -12.59 24.19
C LYS A 477 18.49 -11.51 23.18
N LEU A 478 17.93 -11.89 22.02
CA LEU A 478 17.48 -10.89 21.05
C LEU A 478 16.22 -10.19 21.55
N GLN A 479 15.30 -10.92 22.18
CA GLN A 479 14.10 -10.33 22.78
C GLN A 479 14.45 -9.26 23.82
N GLU A 480 15.42 -9.53 24.71
CA GLU A 480 15.89 -8.56 25.71
C GLU A 480 16.42 -7.27 25.05
N LYS A 481 17.18 -7.39 23.95
CA LYS A 481 17.65 -6.23 23.19
C LYS A 481 16.49 -5.42 22.60
N ILE A 482 15.53 -6.10 21.96
CA ILE A 482 14.34 -5.46 21.37
C ILE A 482 13.57 -4.68 22.44
N ASN A 483 13.39 -5.25 23.63
CA ASN A 483 12.69 -4.61 24.75
C ASN A 483 13.34 -3.29 25.19
N SER A 484 14.66 -3.16 25.04
CA SER A 484 15.43 -1.97 25.45
C SER A 484 15.61 -0.90 24.38
N LEU A 485 15.06 -1.07 23.18
CA LEU A 485 15.28 -0.11 22.09
C LEU A 485 14.57 1.24 22.35
N ASN A 486 15.26 2.32 22.02
CA ASN A 486 14.71 3.68 21.90
C ASN A 486 14.49 3.99 20.41
N MET A 487 13.25 3.95 19.94
CA MET A 487 12.94 4.10 18.51
C MET A 487 12.16 5.38 18.26
N PHE A 488 12.53 6.12 17.21
CA PHE A 488 11.76 7.28 16.75
C PHE A 488 11.01 6.95 15.46
N LEU A 489 9.67 6.99 15.50
CA LEU A 489 8.81 6.86 14.35
C LEU A 489 8.32 8.23 13.88
N VAL A 490 8.61 8.54 12.63
CA VAL A 490 8.22 9.79 11.99
C VAL A 490 7.08 9.56 11.02
N GLY A 491 5.88 9.95 11.43
CA GLY A 491 4.62 9.70 10.72
C GLY A 491 3.79 8.60 11.38
N ALA A 492 2.52 8.90 11.66
CA ALA A 492 1.51 8.02 12.22
C ALA A 492 0.39 7.71 11.20
N GLY A 493 0.71 7.81 9.90
CA GLY A 493 -0.15 7.44 8.79
C GLY A 493 -0.30 5.91 8.61
N ALA A 494 -0.51 5.46 7.36
CA ALA A 494 -0.78 4.04 7.06
C ALA A 494 0.39 3.13 7.48
N ILE A 495 1.61 3.47 7.03
CA ILE A 495 2.84 2.76 7.40
C ILE A 495 3.08 2.87 8.92
N GLY A 496 2.86 4.06 9.49
CA GLY A 496 3.06 4.30 10.92
C GLY A 496 2.18 3.42 11.78
N CYS A 497 0.89 3.28 11.46
CA CYS A 497 -0.03 2.39 12.16
C CYS A 497 0.43 0.92 12.14
N GLU A 498 0.85 0.42 10.98
CA GLU A 498 1.35 -0.95 10.83
C GLU A 498 2.66 -1.17 11.59
N MET A 499 3.59 -0.21 11.51
CA MET A 499 4.87 -0.28 12.21
C MET A 499 4.68 -0.29 13.72
N LEU A 500 3.81 0.57 14.25
CA LEU A 500 3.51 0.62 15.68
C LEU A 500 2.87 -0.67 16.19
N LYS A 501 1.94 -1.26 15.43
CA LYS A 501 1.41 -2.59 15.77
C LYS A 501 2.51 -3.64 15.77
N ASN A 502 3.39 -3.65 14.77
CA ASN A 502 4.50 -4.60 14.73
C ASN A 502 5.43 -4.42 15.93
N TRP A 503 5.83 -3.19 16.24
CA TRP A 503 6.66 -2.86 17.40
C TRP A 503 6.01 -3.27 18.72
N ALA A 504 4.70 -3.04 18.87
CA ALA A 504 3.96 -3.46 20.04
C ALA A 504 3.97 -4.98 20.21
N MET A 505 3.76 -5.73 19.13
CA MET A 505 3.77 -7.20 19.16
C MET A 505 5.17 -7.77 19.36
N MET A 506 6.19 -7.13 18.80
CA MET A 506 7.61 -7.49 18.95
C MET A 506 8.16 -7.16 20.34
N GLY A 507 7.50 -6.27 21.09
CA GLY A 507 7.95 -5.82 22.41
C GLY A 507 8.99 -4.71 22.37
N VAL A 508 9.05 -3.93 21.29
CA VAL A 508 9.94 -2.77 21.22
C VAL A 508 9.61 -1.81 22.36
N ALA A 509 10.65 -1.36 23.08
CA ALA A 509 10.52 -0.45 24.22
C ALA A 509 9.63 -0.97 25.37
N SER A 510 9.57 -2.29 25.57
CA SER A 510 8.84 -2.90 26.70
C SER A 510 9.67 -3.07 27.98
N SER A 511 10.94 -2.65 27.99
CA SER A 511 11.76 -2.56 29.21
C SER A 511 11.66 -1.16 29.82
N LYS A 512 12.14 -0.99 31.07
CA LYS A 512 12.11 0.32 31.76
C LYS A 512 12.95 1.41 31.07
N ASP A 513 13.93 1.01 30.27
CA ASP A 513 14.92 1.90 29.66
C ASP A 513 14.65 2.18 28.18
N GLY A 514 13.67 1.49 27.59
CA GLY A 514 13.27 1.68 26.19
C GLY A 514 12.08 2.63 26.06
N THR A 515 12.02 3.42 24.99
CA THR A 515 10.90 4.32 24.64
C THR A 515 10.64 4.36 23.12
N ILE A 516 9.38 4.27 22.71
CA ILE A 516 8.93 4.62 21.36
C ILE A 516 8.53 6.09 21.33
N HIS A 517 9.22 6.89 20.52
CA HIS A 517 8.83 8.26 20.21
C HIS A 517 8.06 8.28 18.88
N ILE A 518 6.91 8.95 18.84
CA ILE A 518 6.06 9.03 17.64
C ILE A 518 5.73 10.49 17.37
N THR A 519 5.98 10.99 16.17
CA THR A 519 5.53 12.34 15.78
C THR A 519 4.70 12.33 14.51
N ASP A 520 3.62 13.10 14.51
CA ASP A 520 2.77 13.37 13.34
C ASP A 520 1.96 14.64 13.61
N MET A 521 2.01 15.61 12.70
CA MET A 521 1.31 16.89 12.82
C MET A 521 -0.17 16.82 12.40
N ASP A 522 -0.57 15.75 11.71
CA ASP A 522 -1.89 15.65 11.13
C ASP A 522 -2.92 15.17 12.15
N THR A 523 -4.16 15.59 11.90
CA THR A 523 -5.35 15.03 12.52
C THR A 523 -5.96 13.90 11.69
N ILE A 524 -6.73 13.03 12.34
CA ILE A 524 -7.40 11.89 11.68
C ILE A 524 -8.57 12.35 10.82
N GLU A 525 -8.64 11.88 9.58
CA GLU A 525 -9.77 12.08 8.66
C GLU A 525 -10.55 10.80 8.37
N LYS A 526 -11.80 10.92 7.88
CA LYS A 526 -12.62 9.76 7.48
C LYS A 526 -11.92 8.85 6.46
N SER A 527 -11.27 9.44 5.47
CA SER A 527 -10.56 8.72 4.40
C SER A 527 -9.36 7.91 4.90
N ASN A 528 -8.88 8.20 6.11
CA ASN A 528 -7.73 7.53 6.71
C ASN A 528 -8.11 6.15 7.27
N LEU A 529 -9.35 6.01 7.77
CA LEU A 529 -9.84 4.81 8.48
C LEU A 529 -9.78 3.53 7.62
N ASN A 530 -9.82 3.65 6.30
CA ASN A 530 -9.70 2.52 5.37
C ASN A 530 -8.31 1.85 5.38
N ARG A 531 -7.26 2.52 5.88
CA ARG A 531 -5.88 1.96 5.89
C ARG A 531 -5.07 2.28 7.15
N GLN A 532 -5.61 3.08 8.06
CA GLN A 532 -4.97 3.46 9.33
C GLN A 532 -5.77 2.84 10.48
N PHE A 533 -5.64 1.51 10.61
CA PHE A 533 -6.55 0.69 11.40
C PHE A 533 -6.45 0.88 12.92
N LEU A 534 -5.45 1.63 13.41
CA LEU A 534 -5.39 2.02 14.82
C LEU A 534 -6.48 3.04 15.19
N PHE A 535 -7.08 3.70 14.18
CA PHE A 535 -8.08 4.73 14.37
C PHE A 535 -9.50 4.17 14.19
N ARG A 536 -10.48 4.83 14.83
CA ARG A 536 -11.92 4.56 14.69
C ARG A 536 -12.64 5.84 14.27
N SER A 537 -13.91 5.68 13.88
CA SER A 537 -14.75 6.83 13.50
C SER A 537 -14.88 7.88 14.62
N LYS A 538 -14.81 7.47 15.89
CA LYS A 538 -14.82 8.36 17.06
C LYS A 538 -13.53 9.19 17.22
N ASP A 539 -12.46 8.83 16.51
CA ASP A 539 -11.15 9.47 16.64
C ASP A 539 -10.92 10.57 15.60
N VAL A 540 -11.86 10.78 14.67
CA VAL A 540 -11.76 11.83 13.64
C VAL A 540 -11.59 13.21 14.28
N GLN A 541 -10.69 14.03 13.71
CA GLN A 541 -10.20 15.31 14.22
C GLN A 541 -9.22 15.24 15.41
N GLN A 542 -8.94 14.07 15.98
CA GLN A 542 -7.87 13.93 16.99
C GLN A 542 -6.49 13.77 16.32
N ALA A 543 -5.42 14.10 17.03
CA ALA A 543 -4.05 13.95 16.54
C ALA A 543 -3.69 12.47 16.30
N LYS A 544 -3.13 12.16 15.13
CA LYS A 544 -2.79 10.78 14.74
C LYS A 544 -1.81 10.13 15.72
N SER A 545 -0.74 10.83 16.08
CA SER A 545 0.33 10.32 16.95
C SER A 545 -0.19 9.93 18.34
N SER A 546 -1.01 10.78 18.96
CA SER A 546 -1.55 10.54 20.30
C SER A 546 -2.57 9.38 20.31
N VAL A 547 -3.45 9.30 19.31
CA VAL A 547 -4.40 8.17 19.21
C VAL A 547 -3.66 6.86 18.93
N ALA A 548 -2.65 6.88 18.05
CA ALA A 548 -1.86 5.70 17.74
C ALA A 548 -1.09 5.18 18.98
N ALA A 549 -0.54 6.10 19.78
CA ALA A 549 0.12 5.76 21.05
C ALA A 549 -0.83 5.07 22.04
N ARG A 550 -2.07 5.56 22.18
CA ARG A 550 -3.09 4.89 23.02
C ARG A 550 -3.43 3.51 22.49
N ALA A 551 -3.67 3.39 21.19
CA ALA A 551 -4.07 2.13 20.57
C ALA A 551 -3.02 1.03 20.77
N ILE A 552 -1.73 1.33 20.61
CA ILE A 552 -0.69 0.31 20.85
C ILE A 552 -0.47 -0.03 22.32
N LYS A 553 -0.73 0.91 23.23
CA LYS A 553 -0.70 0.65 24.68
C LYS A 553 -1.82 -0.30 25.09
N GLU A 554 -2.96 -0.27 24.41
CA GLU A 554 -4.03 -1.26 24.58
C GLU A 554 -3.63 -2.65 24.04
N MET A 555 -2.92 -2.71 22.91
CA MET A 555 -2.41 -3.96 22.34
C MET A 555 -1.29 -4.58 23.20
N ASN A 556 -0.40 -3.73 23.71
CA ASN A 556 0.68 -4.12 24.60
C ASN A 556 0.88 -3.09 25.74
N PRO A 557 0.37 -3.39 26.96
CA PRO A 557 0.53 -2.51 28.12
C PRO A 557 1.97 -2.25 28.53
N ASP A 558 2.91 -3.14 28.18
CA ASP A 558 4.32 -3.04 28.57
C ASP A 558 5.09 -2.00 27.75
N VAL A 559 4.61 -1.66 26.55
CA VAL A 559 5.32 -0.73 25.63
C VAL A 559 5.33 0.67 26.20
N ASN A 560 6.51 1.28 26.32
CA ASN A 560 6.64 2.69 26.65
C ASN A 560 6.57 3.54 25.39
N VAL A 561 5.66 4.50 25.37
CA VAL A 561 5.42 5.35 24.20
C VAL A 561 5.22 6.81 24.60
N GLN A 562 5.79 7.71 23.80
CA GLN A 562 5.63 9.16 23.89
C GLN A 562 5.23 9.71 22.51
N SER A 563 4.16 10.50 22.46
CA SER A 563 3.64 11.09 21.23
C SER A 563 3.92 12.60 21.15
N TYR A 564 4.19 13.08 19.94
CA TYR A 564 4.39 14.47 19.59
C TYR A 564 3.51 14.86 18.41
N VAL A 565 3.10 16.13 18.33
CA VAL A 565 2.26 16.68 17.24
C VAL A 565 3.03 17.63 16.33
N SER A 566 4.36 17.60 16.41
CA SER A 566 5.23 18.50 15.66
C SER A 566 5.53 17.95 14.28
N ARG A 567 5.55 18.84 13.28
CA ARG A 567 6.13 18.55 11.98
C ARG A 567 7.63 18.36 12.14
N VAL A 568 8.21 17.30 11.56
CA VAL A 568 9.67 17.20 11.48
C VAL A 568 10.21 18.18 10.44
N GLY A 569 11.19 18.97 10.85
CA GLY A 569 11.81 20.02 10.04
C GLY A 569 12.67 20.92 10.91
N ALA A 570 13.31 21.91 10.29
CA ALA A 570 14.19 22.87 10.95
C ALA A 570 13.47 23.61 12.10
N GLU A 571 12.17 23.85 11.96
CA GLU A 571 11.31 24.50 12.94
C GLU A 571 11.07 23.68 14.22
N SER A 572 11.40 22.39 14.21
CA SER A 572 11.16 21.45 15.32
C SER A 572 12.44 21.02 16.05
N GLU A 573 13.60 21.56 15.67
CA GLU A 573 14.90 21.16 16.23
C GLU A 573 15.05 21.52 17.72
N ASP A 574 14.29 22.50 18.23
CA ASP A 574 14.25 22.78 19.67
C ASP A 574 13.66 21.60 20.47
N GLN A 575 12.70 20.86 19.87
CA GLN A 575 12.10 19.67 20.47
C GLN A 575 12.89 18.41 20.15
N PHE A 576 13.34 18.25 18.90
CA PHE A 576 14.15 17.13 18.44
C PHE A 576 15.63 17.55 18.34
N ASN A 577 16.18 17.94 19.48
CA ASN A 577 17.54 18.46 19.62
C ASN A 577 18.59 17.34 19.68
N ASP A 578 19.85 17.72 19.94
CA ASP A 578 20.99 16.79 20.03
C ASP A 578 20.74 15.68 21.07
N ASP A 579 20.34 16.04 22.29
CA ASP A 579 20.07 15.08 23.37
C ASP A 579 19.01 14.05 22.97
N PHE A 580 17.97 14.49 22.25
CA PHE A 580 16.94 13.60 21.73
C PHE A 580 17.52 12.58 20.77
N PHE A 581 18.21 13.02 19.71
CA PHE A 581 18.78 12.12 18.70
C PHE A 581 19.87 11.20 19.26
N GLU A 582 20.73 11.70 20.15
CA GLU A 582 21.79 10.89 20.79
C GLU A 582 21.23 9.78 21.70
N SER A 583 19.99 9.91 22.18
CA SER A 583 19.33 8.90 23.00
C SER A 583 18.74 7.72 22.19
N LEU A 584 18.61 7.88 20.87
CA LEU A 584 17.93 6.92 20.01
C LEU A 584 18.79 5.71 19.64
N SER A 585 18.14 4.56 19.53
CA SER A 585 18.69 3.35 18.90
C SER A 585 18.54 3.36 17.38
N GLY A 586 17.55 4.09 16.85
CA GLY A 586 17.29 4.21 15.41
C GLY A 586 16.01 4.98 15.09
N VAL A 587 15.85 5.28 13.80
CA VAL A 587 14.73 6.05 13.25
C VAL A 587 13.97 5.20 12.22
N CYS A 588 12.65 5.24 12.25
CA CYS A 588 11.81 4.69 11.20
C CYS A 588 10.95 5.81 10.60
N THR A 589 10.93 5.91 9.27
CA THR A 589 10.17 6.90 8.54
C THR A 589 8.92 6.26 7.94
N ALA A 590 7.79 6.94 8.12
CA ALA A 590 6.48 6.59 7.61
C ALA A 590 5.85 7.82 6.92
N LEU A 591 6.65 8.44 6.06
CA LEU A 591 6.42 9.75 5.45
C LEU A 591 5.73 9.64 4.08
N ASP A 592 5.14 10.73 3.60
CA ASP A 592 4.43 10.79 2.31
C ASP A 592 5.07 11.75 1.29
N ASN A 593 6.11 12.48 1.69
CA ASN A 593 6.82 13.43 0.83
C ASN A 593 8.34 13.21 0.87
N VAL A 594 9.04 13.59 -0.19
CA VAL A 594 10.49 13.38 -0.34
C VAL A 594 11.30 14.36 0.51
N GLU A 595 10.79 15.57 0.73
CA GLU A 595 11.48 16.61 1.51
C GLU A 595 11.72 16.16 2.96
N ALA A 596 10.69 15.68 3.65
CA ALA A 596 10.81 15.18 5.02
C ALA A 596 11.71 13.94 5.11
N ARG A 597 11.72 13.08 4.06
CA ARG A 597 12.62 11.92 3.99
C ARG A 597 14.08 12.36 3.94
N LEU A 598 14.40 13.32 3.06
CA LEU A 598 15.74 13.88 2.94
C LEU A 598 16.19 14.61 4.21
N TYR A 599 15.27 15.31 4.89
CA TYR A 599 15.56 15.92 6.18
C TYR A 599 15.94 14.85 7.23
N MET A 600 15.11 13.81 7.39
CA MET A 600 15.40 12.74 8.35
C MET A 600 16.68 11.97 8.00
N ASP A 601 16.94 11.74 6.71
CA ASP A 601 18.18 11.12 6.23
C ASP A 601 19.42 11.93 6.64
N GLN A 602 19.38 13.26 6.50
CA GLN A 602 20.46 14.15 6.91
C GLN A 602 20.69 14.11 8.43
N ARG A 603 19.61 14.10 9.24
CA ARG A 603 19.71 13.98 10.70
C ARG A 603 20.30 12.62 11.09
N CYS A 604 19.81 11.52 10.53
CA CYS A 604 20.34 10.18 10.80
C CYS A 604 21.82 10.04 10.40
N LEU A 605 22.22 10.63 9.27
CA LEU A 605 23.61 10.66 8.82
C LEU A 605 24.49 11.45 9.80
N PHE A 606 24.02 12.61 10.28
CA PHE A 606 24.75 13.46 11.21
C PHE A 606 25.00 12.79 12.57
N TYR A 607 23.97 12.16 13.16
CA TYR A 607 24.09 11.48 14.47
C TYR A 607 24.57 10.03 14.38
N GLY A 608 24.77 9.50 13.18
CA GLY A 608 25.20 8.10 12.98
C GLY A 608 24.13 7.08 13.43
N LEU A 609 22.86 7.35 13.16
CA LEU A 609 21.73 6.48 13.51
C LEU A 609 21.29 5.61 12.32
N PRO A 610 20.88 4.35 12.57
CA PRO A 610 20.23 3.54 11.54
C PRO A 610 18.85 4.11 11.21
N MET A 611 18.50 4.09 9.91
CA MET A 611 17.22 4.55 9.40
C MET A 611 16.51 3.46 8.62
N PHE A 612 15.24 3.22 8.95
CA PHE A 612 14.33 2.31 8.24
C PHE A 612 13.35 3.15 7.39
N GLU A 613 13.50 3.11 6.07
CA GLU A 613 12.69 3.88 5.12
C GLU A 613 11.75 2.97 4.32
N SER A 614 10.53 3.46 4.06
CA SER A 614 9.56 2.75 3.25
C SER A 614 8.55 3.68 2.57
N GLY A 615 8.07 3.25 1.40
CA GLY A 615 7.08 3.98 0.60
C GLY A 615 6.07 3.04 -0.04
N THR A 616 4.87 3.56 -0.33
CA THR A 616 3.80 2.83 -1.01
C THR A 616 3.12 3.69 -2.06
N LEU A 617 2.77 3.10 -3.20
CA LEU A 617 1.97 3.71 -4.26
C LEU A 617 1.01 2.67 -4.84
N GLY A 618 -0.25 2.71 -4.41
CA GLY A 618 -1.25 1.72 -4.80
C GLY A 618 -0.85 0.31 -4.37
N THR A 619 -0.67 -0.60 -5.32
CA THR A 619 -0.21 -1.98 -5.08
C THR A 619 1.32 -2.12 -5.02
N LYS A 620 2.07 -1.03 -5.23
CA LYS A 620 3.53 -1.02 -5.20
C LYS A 620 4.03 -0.58 -3.82
N GLY A 621 5.19 -1.10 -3.42
CA GLY A 621 5.88 -0.64 -2.24
C GLY A 621 7.39 -0.87 -2.36
N ASN A 622 8.16 -0.13 -1.55
CA ASN A 622 9.60 -0.27 -1.43
C ASN A 622 10.03 -0.12 0.02
N THR A 623 11.18 -0.71 0.35
CA THR A 623 11.85 -0.60 1.64
C THR A 623 13.33 -0.37 1.43
N GLN A 624 13.95 0.49 2.22
CA GLN A 624 15.39 0.73 2.22
C GLN A 624 15.88 0.83 3.67
N ILE A 625 17.04 0.23 3.94
CA ILE A 625 17.71 0.33 5.23
C ILE A 625 19.01 1.12 5.08
N VAL A 626 19.19 2.12 5.93
CA VAL A 626 20.44 2.89 6.05
C VAL A 626 21.14 2.44 7.33
N VAL A 627 22.33 1.86 7.18
CA VAL A 627 23.17 1.40 8.29
C VAL A 627 24.43 2.26 8.35
N PRO A 628 24.67 2.98 9.47
CA PRO A 628 25.83 3.83 9.64
C PRO A 628 27.13 3.11 9.31
N HIS A 629 27.99 3.78 8.54
CA HIS A 629 29.30 3.27 8.11
C HIS A 629 29.26 1.94 7.33
N LYS A 630 28.11 1.54 6.77
CA LYS A 630 27.96 0.32 5.95
C LYS A 630 27.25 0.53 4.62
N THR A 631 26.12 1.22 4.60
CA THR A 631 25.35 1.47 3.38
C THR A 631 25.44 2.94 2.98
N GLU A 632 24.99 3.26 1.77
CA GLU A 632 24.69 4.66 1.41
C GLU A 632 23.48 5.19 2.20
N ASN A 633 23.39 6.51 2.32
CA ASN A 633 22.23 7.22 2.85
C ASN A 633 21.14 7.35 1.78
N TYR A 634 19.90 7.65 2.17
CA TYR A 634 18.76 7.72 1.24
C TYR A 634 19.00 8.77 0.13
N GLY A 635 19.47 9.97 0.50
CA GLY A 635 19.75 11.06 -0.45
C GLY A 635 20.97 10.86 -1.36
N ALA A 636 21.68 9.72 -1.27
CA ALA A 636 22.80 9.40 -2.17
C ALA A 636 22.34 9.09 -3.60
N SER A 637 21.12 8.54 -3.74
CA SER A 637 20.49 8.26 -5.02
C SER A 637 19.40 9.29 -5.31
N ARG A 638 19.15 9.57 -6.59
CA ARG A 638 18.11 10.51 -7.02
C ARG A 638 16.96 9.75 -7.65
N ASP A 639 15.79 9.89 -7.04
CA ASP A 639 14.53 9.50 -7.66
C ASP A 639 14.21 10.40 -8.87
N PRO A 640 13.47 9.88 -9.88
CA PRO A 640 12.95 10.72 -10.95
C PRO A 640 12.13 11.89 -10.39
N PRO A 641 12.33 13.13 -10.89
CA PRO A 641 11.52 14.25 -10.45
C PRO A 641 10.05 14.05 -10.84
N GLU A 642 9.14 14.68 -10.10
CA GLU A 642 7.75 14.76 -10.49
C GLU A 642 7.62 15.35 -11.91
N LYS A 643 6.72 14.79 -12.71
CA LYS A 643 6.47 15.29 -14.06
C LYS A 643 5.83 16.67 -13.97
N SER A 644 6.60 17.71 -14.28
CA SER A 644 6.09 19.07 -14.47
C SER A 644 5.49 19.22 -15.87
N ILE A 645 4.28 19.76 -15.97
CA ILE A 645 3.69 20.11 -17.27
C ILE A 645 4.30 21.45 -17.73
N PRO A 646 4.78 21.56 -18.98
CA PRO A 646 5.30 22.82 -19.49
C PRO A 646 4.29 23.97 -19.37
N ILE A 647 4.74 25.13 -18.93
CA ILE A 647 3.89 26.31 -18.70
C ILE A 647 3.11 26.71 -19.95
N CYS A 648 3.71 26.64 -21.14
CA CYS A 648 3.02 26.96 -22.40
C CYS A 648 1.85 26.02 -22.70
N THR A 649 2.01 24.73 -22.35
CA THR A 649 0.95 23.72 -22.48
C THR A 649 -0.18 23.99 -21.50
N LEU A 650 0.13 24.33 -20.25
CA LEU A 650 -0.88 24.70 -19.25
C LEU A 650 -1.64 25.97 -19.60
N LYS A 651 -0.94 27.01 -20.08
CA LYS A 651 -1.55 28.33 -20.32
C LYS A 651 -2.35 28.40 -21.61
N ASN A 652 -1.89 27.77 -22.70
CA ASN A 652 -2.43 28.03 -24.04
C ASN A 652 -2.85 26.79 -24.82
N PHE A 653 -2.17 25.65 -24.62
CA PHE A 653 -2.35 24.47 -25.49
C PHE A 653 -2.57 23.15 -24.71
N PRO A 654 -3.59 23.08 -23.83
CA PRO A 654 -3.92 21.84 -23.13
C PRO A 654 -4.50 20.82 -24.12
N ASN A 655 -4.06 19.56 -24.03
CA ASN A 655 -4.50 18.45 -24.90
C ASN A 655 -4.85 17.18 -24.11
N ALA A 656 -4.77 17.24 -22.78
CA ALA A 656 -5.07 16.19 -21.82
C ALA A 656 -5.80 16.80 -20.61
N ILE A 657 -6.58 16.00 -19.89
CA ILE A 657 -7.41 16.48 -18.78
C ILE A 657 -6.57 16.95 -17.60
N GLU A 658 -5.39 16.36 -17.40
CA GLU A 658 -4.43 16.72 -16.37
C GLU A 658 -3.96 18.18 -16.53
N HIS A 659 -3.85 18.65 -17.77
CA HIS A 659 -3.43 20.02 -18.05
C HIS A 659 -4.47 21.03 -17.58
N THR A 660 -5.77 20.76 -17.81
CA THR A 660 -6.83 21.65 -17.36
C THR A 660 -7.08 21.55 -15.86
N LEU A 661 -6.88 20.38 -15.25
CA LEU A 661 -6.93 20.19 -13.80
C LEU A 661 -5.82 20.98 -13.09
N GLN A 662 -4.57 20.90 -13.56
CA GLN A 662 -3.46 21.67 -13.00
C GLN A 662 -3.68 23.17 -13.19
N TRP A 663 -4.11 23.61 -14.38
CA TRP A 663 -4.49 25.00 -14.63
C TRP A 663 -5.59 25.49 -13.68
N ALA A 664 -6.62 24.69 -13.44
CA ALA A 664 -7.72 25.05 -12.55
C ALA A 664 -7.27 25.15 -11.09
N ARG A 665 -6.36 24.26 -10.65
CA ARG A 665 -5.74 24.32 -9.33
C ARG A 665 -4.89 25.59 -9.16
N ASP A 666 -4.04 25.90 -10.14
CA ASP A 666 -3.19 27.09 -10.11
C ASP A 666 -4.04 28.37 -10.07
N TRP A 667 -5.13 28.41 -10.85
CA TRP A 667 -6.08 29.52 -10.84
C TRP A 667 -6.79 29.65 -9.49
N PHE A 668 -7.25 28.54 -8.91
CA PHE A 668 -7.87 28.52 -7.58
C PHE A 668 -6.93 29.05 -6.50
N GLU A 669 -5.68 28.58 -6.48
CA GLU A 669 -4.64 29.00 -5.54
C GLU A 669 -4.35 30.51 -5.69
N GLY A 670 -4.22 30.99 -6.93
CA GLY A 670 -3.96 32.40 -7.21
C GLY A 670 -5.09 33.33 -6.71
N GLU A 671 -6.34 32.98 -7.02
CA GLU A 671 -7.50 33.84 -6.72
C GLU A 671 -7.98 33.73 -5.28
N PHE A 672 -7.98 32.54 -4.69
CA PHE A 672 -8.61 32.29 -3.38
C PHE A 672 -7.63 32.07 -2.23
N PHE A 673 -6.32 31.94 -2.51
CA PHE A 673 -5.30 31.83 -1.47
C PHE A 673 -4.28 32.98 -1.55
N GLN A 674 -3.59 33.14 -2.69
CA GLN A 674 -2.54 34.14 -2.84
C GLN A 674 -3.08 35.57 -2.74
N ALA A 675 -4.17 35.90 -3.45
CA ALA A 675 -4.80 37.22 -3.39
C ALA A 675 -5.17 37.65 -1.96
N PRO A 676 -5.94 36.86 -1.19
CA PRO A 676 -6.26 37.20 0.20
C PRO A 676 -5.02 37.26 1.12
N SER A 677 -4.05 36.36 0.93
CA SER A 677 -2.81 36.35 1.71
C SER A 677 -1.99 37.62 1.52
N ASP A 678 -1.84 38.08 0.27
CA ASP A 678 -1.16 39.34 -0.04
C ASP A 678 -1.88 40.54 0.58
N VAL A 679 -3.23 40.56 0.52
CA VAL A 679 -4.03 41.60 1.17
C VAL A 679 -3.79 41.62 2.68
N ASN A 680 -3.83 40.46 3.34
CA ASN A 680 -3.62 40.37 4.78
C ASN A 680 -2.21 40.85 5.16
N ARG A 681 -1.17 40.40 4.47
CA ARG A 681 0.21 40.83 4.70
C ARG A 681 0.42 42.32 4.42
N TYR A 682 -0.23 42.86 3.39
CA TYR A 682 -0.20 44.30 3.11
C TYR A 682 -0.83 45.11 4.26
N LEU A 683 -1.88 44.60 4.88
CA LEU A 683 -2.57 45.23 6.01
C LEU A 683 -1.83 45.07 7.35
N GLU A 684 -0.98 44.04 7.51
CA GLU A 684 -0.21 43.78 8.74
C GLU A 684 0.86 44.85 9.02
N GLY A 685 1.46 45.46 7.99
CA GLY A 685 2.40 46.54 8.22
C GLY A 685 3.31 46.90 7.04
N PRO A 686 4.23 47.88 7.25
CA PRO A 686 5.05 48.45 6.19
C PRO A 686 6.14 47.50 5.65
N ALA A 687 6.40 46.38 6.34
CA ALA A 687 7.42 45.40 5.95
C ALA A 687 7.12 44.78 4.57
N PHE A 688 5.84 44.49 4.29
CA PHE A 688 5.41 43.89 3.02
C PHE A 688 5.83 44.73 1.81
N MET A 689 5.65 46.05 1.87
CA MET A 689 6.05 46.94 0.76
C MET A 689 7.57 46.97 0.55
N LYS A 690 8.37 46.74 1.60
CA LYS A 690 9.82 46.64 1.48
C LYS A 690 10.21 45.35 0.76
N GLU A 691 9.64 44.21 1.18
CA GLU A 691 9.86 42.90 0.55
C GLU A 691 9.40 42.89 -0.92
N LEU A 692 8.24 43.49 -1.21
CA LEU A 692 7.72 43.58 -2.58
C LEU A 692 8.62 44.41 -3.51
N ASN A 693 9.32 45.42 -2.97
CA ASN A 693 10.28 46.19 -3.75
C ASN A 693 11.54 45.39 -4.12
N GLU A 694 11.84 44.31 -3.40
CA GLU A 694 12.95 43.40 -3.70
C GLU A 694 12.57 42.36 -4.77
N GLN A 695 11.26 42.17 -5.04
CA GLN A 695 10.73 41.22 -6.03
C GLN A 695 10.37 41.89 -7.37
N GLN A 696 11.37 42.19 -8.21
CA GLN A 696 11.16 42.99 -9.42
C GLN A 696 10.21 42.37 -10.47
N ASN A 697 10.14 41.03 -10.57
CA ASN A 697 9.43 40.34 -11.65
C ASN A 697 7.91 40.18 -11.40
N THR A 698 7.46 40.20 -10.14
CA THR A 698 6.05 39.93 -9.75
C THR A 698 5.38 41.14 -9.12
N LYS A 699 6.12 42.25 -8.95
CA LYS A 699 5.65 43.45 -8.25
C LYS A 699 4.38 44.05 -8.85
N ILE A 700 4.34 44.24 -10.17
CA ILE A 700 3.19 44.87 -10.84
C ILE A 700 1.95 44.00 -10.68
N GLU A 701 2.07 42.71 -10.96
CA GLU A 701 0.98 41.73 -10.83
C GLU A 701 0.42 41.70 -9.40
N THR A 702 1.29 41.75 -8.39
CA THR A 702 0.89 41.77 -6.98
C THR A 702 0.17 43.07 -6.61
N LEU A 703 0.62 44.23 -7.13
CA LEU A 703 -0.07 45.51 -6.90
C LEU A 703 -1.43 45.58 -7.59
N GLU A 704 -1.55 45.04 -8.81
CA GLU A 704 -2.81 44.94 -9.54
C GLU A 704 -3.80 44.05 -8.78
N ARG A 705 -3.34 42.90 -8.28
CA ARG A 705 -4.13 41.99 -7.45
C ARG A 705 -4.61 42.67 -6.17
N LEU A 706 -3.74 43.38 -5.45
CA LEU A 706 -4.13 44.17 -4.26
C LEU A 706 -5.19 45.22 -4.59
N LYS A 707 -5.03 45.96 -5.68
CA LYS A 707 -5.99 46.99 -6.11
C LYS A 707 -7.34 46.38 -6.47
N SER A 708 -7.34 45.27 -7.21
CA SER A 708 -8.55 44.53 -7.56
C SER A 708 -9.27 44.04 -6.29
N SER A 709 -8.57 43.34 -5.39
CA SER A 709 -9.19 42.77 -4.18
C SER A 709 -9.65 43.81 -3.15
N LEU A 710 -8.95 44.94 -3.02
CA LEU A 710 -9.30 45.97 -2.02
C LEU A 710 -10.28 47.02 -2.54
N VAL A 711 -10.30 47.28 -3.84
CA VAL A 711 -11.00 48.43 -4.43
C VAL A 711 -11.87 48.04 -5.62
N ASP A 712 -11.29 47.55 -6.71
CA ASP A 712 -12.03 47.46 -7.98
C ASP A 712 -13.12 46.37 -7.95
N ASP A 713 -12.82 45.21 -7.37
CA ASP A 713 -13.66 44.01 -7.39
C ASP A 713 -14.12 43.58 -5.99
N ARG A 714 -14.02 44.47 -4.99
CA ARG A 714 -14.42 44.17 -3.61
C ARG A 714 -15.95 43.96 -3.52
N PRO A 715 -16.44 42.75 -3.22
CA PRO A 715 -17.87 42.50 -3.14
C PRO A 715 -18.46 43.12 -1.86
N MET A 716 -19.67 43.66 -1.96
CA MET A 716 -20.44 44.19 -0.83
C MET A 716 -21.67 43.32 -0.51
N SER A 717 -22.07 42.45 -1.43
CA SER A 717 -23.09 41.42 -1.23
C SER A 717 -22.75 40.10 -1.93
N PHE A 718 -23.56 39.05 -1.69
CA PHE A 718 -23.40 37.77 -2.38
C PHE A 718 -23.76 37.88 -3.87
N GLU A 719 -24.69 38.75 -4.24
CA GLU A 719 -25.03 39.06 -5.63
C GLU A 719 -23.83 39.65 -6.38
N ASP A 720 -23.04 40.52 -5.74
CA ASP A 720 -21.80 41.02 -6.31
C ASP A 720 -20.81 39.88 -6.60
N CYS A 721 -20.70 38.90 -5.69
CA CYS A 721 -19.88 37.70 -5.92
C CYS A 721 -20.37 36.88 -7.12
N ILE A 722 -21.69 36.76 -7.31
CA ILE A 722 -22.27 36.07 -8.48
C ILE A 722 -21.94 36.84 -9.76
N SER A 723 -22.08 38.17 -9.76
CA SER A 723 -21.70 39.00 -10.90
C SER A 723 -20.21 38.86 -11.23
N TRP A 724 -19.33 38.94 -10.23
CA TRP A 724 -17.90 38.73 -10.38
C TRP A 724 -17.59 37.36 -10.99
N ALA A 725 -18.20 36.28 -10.47
CA ALA A 725 -18.00 34.93 -10.98
C ALA A 725 -18.45 34.79 -12.45
N ARG A 726 -19.56 35.45 -12.84
CA ARG A 726 -20.01 35.49 -14.23
C ARG A 726 -19.04 36.24 -15.14
N PHE A 727 -18.45 37.35 -14.70
CA PHE A 727 -17.44 38.06 -15.47
C PHE A 727 -16.15 37.24 -15.62
N LYS A 728 -15.69 36.60 -14.55
CA LYS A 728 -14.55 35.67 -14.59
C LYS A 728 -14.77 34.50 -15.54
N PHE A 729 -15.97 33.93 -15.57
CA PHE A 729 -16.30 32.88 -16.53
C PHE A 729 -16.11 33.35 -17.98
N GLU A 730 -16.60 34.54 -18.33
CA GLU A 730 -16.46 35.08 -19.68
C GLU A 730 -15.02 35.49 -20.00
N GLU A 731 -14.28 36.00 -19.02
CA GLU A 731 -12.86 36.28 -19.15
C GLU A 731 -12.08 35.00 -19.54
N LEU A 732 -12.18 33.96 -18.70
CA LEU A 732 -11.37 32.74 -18.81
C LEU A 732 -11.81 31.83 -19.96
N PHE A 733 -13.12 31.64 -20.13
CA PHE A 733 -13.67 30.64 -21.06
C PHE A 733 -14.21 31.24 -22.36
N SER A 734 -14.16 32.58 -22.54
CA SER A 734 -14.54 33.23 -23.81
C SER A 734 -13.49 34.20 -24.31
N ASN A 735 -13.15 35.23 -23.54
CA ASN A 735 -12.31 36.33 -23.99
C ASN A 735 -10.88 35.87 -24.26
N GLN A 736 -10.29 35.13 -23.32
CA GLN A 736 -8.95 34.56 -23.49
C GLN A 736 -8.88 33.59 -24.67
N ILE A 737 -9.92 32.76 -24.88
CA ILE A 737 -9.99 31.84 -26.02
C ILE A 737 -10.10 32.59 -27.35
N LYS A 738 -10.94 33.64 -27.43
CA LYS A 738 -11.04 34.50 -28.62
C LYS A 738 -9.71 35.20 -28.89
N GLN A 739 -9.03 35.69 -27.85
CA GLN A 739 -7.72 36.32 -27.98
C GLN A 739 -6.67 35.33 -28.50
N LEU A 740 -6.70 34.08 -28.01
CA LEU A 740 -5.80 33.03 -28.49
C LEU A 740 -6.04 32.72 -29.97
N LEU A 741 -7.30 32.57 -30.39
CA LEU A 741 -7.67 32.33 -31.79
C LEU A 741 -7.38 33.53 -32.71
N TYR A 742 -7.41 34.74 -32.17
CA TYR A 742 -6.99 35.94 -32.89
C TYR A 742 -5.48 35.94 -33.12
N ASN A 743 -4.69 35.57 -32.11
CA ASN A 743 -3.24 35.47 -32.20
C ASN A 743 -2.79 34.28 -33.07
N PHE A 744 -3.54 33.17 -33.00
CA PHE A 744 -3.28 31.93 -33.73
C PHE A 744 -4.54 31.48 -34.50
N PRO A 745 -4.76 32.00 -35.73
CA PRO A 745 -5.89 31.58 -36.56
C PRO A 745 -5.89 30.07 -36.82
N LEU A 746 -7.09 29.49 -36.97
CA LEU A 746 -7.28 28.04 -37.15
C LEU A 746 -6.57 27.47 -38.39
N ASP A 747 -6.39 28.30 -39.42
CA ASP A 747 -5.76 27.96 -40.69
C ASP A 747 -4.28 28.39 -40.76
N GLN A 748 -3.70 28.84 -39.64
CA GLN A 748 -2.30 29.24 -39.60
C GLN A 748 -1.38 28.03 -39.84
N VAL A 749 -0.62 28.08 -40.93
CA VAL A 749 0.35 27.04 -41.30
C VAL A 749 1.73 27.39 -40.72
N ARG A 750 2.42 26.42 -40.12
CA ARG A 750 3.82 26.60 -39.69
C ARG A 750 4.74 26.58 -40.91
N PRO A 751 5.75 27.46 -41.01
CA PRO A 751 6.84 27.30 -41.96
C PRO A 751 7.52 25.95 -41.70
N SER A 752 7.77 25.15 -42.73
CA SER A 752 8.22 23.74 -42.68
C SER A 752 9.64 23.52 -42.13
N LEU A 753 10.17 24.44 -41.31
CA LEU A 753 11.57 24.48 -40.88
C LEU A 753 11.81 24.84 -39.41
N LEU A 754 10.77 24.98 -38.57
CA LEU A 754 10.95 25.35 -37.16
C LEU A 754 10.25 24.34 -36.23
N ARG A 755 11.03 23.73 -35.33
CA ARG A 755 10.55 22.82 -34.29
C ARG A 755 9.95 23.64 -33.14
N LEU A 756 9.06 23.03 -32.35
CA LEU A 756 8.53 23.63 -31.11
C LEU A 756 9.64 24.05 -30.12
N SER A 757 10.83 23.45 -30.22
CA SER A 757 12.03 23.82 -29.46
C SER A 757 12.55 25.22 -29.76
N ASP A 758 12.19 25.80 -30.90
CA ASP A 758 12.79 27.06 -31.39
C ASP A 758 12.03 28.30 -30.87
N PHE A 759 10.93 28.10 -30.13
CA PHE A 759 10.13 29.15 -29.49
C PHE A 759 10.30 29.21 -27.96
N VAL A 760 11.42 28.68 -27.43
CA VAL A 760 11.92 29.14 -26.13
C VAL A 760 12.44 30.57 -26.34
N VAL A 761 11.50 31.53 -26.41
CA VAL A 761 11.83 32.92 -26.12
C VAL A 761 12.13 32.94 -24.63
N THR A 762 13.42 33.08 -24.36
CA THR A 762 14.01 33.55 -23.11
C THR A 762 13.11 34.61 -22.48
N THR A 763 12.65 34.33 -21.26
CA THR A 763 12.06 35.32 -20.34
C THR A 763 12.95 36.54 -20.19
#